data_AF-A0A060ZEM5-F1
#
_entry.id   AF-A0A060ZEM5-F1
#
_cell.length_a   1.000
_cell.length_b   1.000
_cell.length_c   1.000
_cell.angle_alpha   90.00
_cell.angle_beta   90.00
_cell.angle_gamma   90.00
#
_symmetry.space_group_name_H-M   'P 1'
#
loop_
_entity.id
_entity.type
_entity.pdbx_description
1 polymer ?
#
loop_
_entity_poly.entity_id
_entity_poly.type
_entity_poly.pdbx_seq_one_letter_code
_entity_poly.pdbx_strand_id
1 'polypeptide(L)'
;MSNEEKLLDHLKWVTAELRQTRERLREAESAEPEPIAIVGMACRYPGGVRSPEELWRLVRDGEDAVSGFPTDRGWGVEELFDPDPESYGKSYVDQGGFCYEATEFDAAFFDISPREAQAMDPQQRLLLETAWEAFERAGLNRASLGGSNTGVFAGVGSHDYLSVIGDITSEVEGYVGPGNLGSVVSGRVAYSLGLEGPAVTVDTACSSSLVAIHLACQALRSGECDLALAGGVAVMATPGAFIEFSRQRGMAPDGRCKPFAAAADGTGWGEGAGLIVLERLCEAQRRNRRVLGVIRGSAVNQDGASNGLTAPNGPSQQRVIRQALANAQLSTAEVDAVDGHGTGTTLGDPIEAQALLATYGQGRPEDRPLWLGSIKSNLGHTQAAAGAASVIKMVMAMRHELLPASLHIDEPTPHADWASGAVRLLTEPVAWPRGERPRRAGVSAFGISGTNAHLILEQAPAPAGTPSVAMVPTDGDSDGVSAGGVSAGGVVPWVISGRGAEALRGQARALAERLATNPETSAEEVGWSLIATRSVFDHRAVIIGQHRDELLTGLNALATGHTHPTITEPTTTATGGLSGPGTNGIGPVLVFPGQGSQWLGMGAELLDTSPVFTTRLTECEQALAPHINWSLTDVLRGGINTTDLTRVDVIQPTLWAIMISLAALWDHHGITPTAVIGHSQGEIAAACVAGALSLDEGARIIALRSHALRRLTGHGAMASLTLSQNHAKEFLTQLGKPAHNIGIAAVNGPASVVISGPPEQVTHTITACQQKGHRARLIDVNYASHSAQIDEIAELNELLVRGQPGPGQGGVLLDRHRNPHGHQRTRHRLLGQEPPRTSTLRRRRTSTPRRRPPRVHRSQHTPRPHHRHAGDLRGSRCARGRGADPAPGPRRPRPVDAVGGAGVHRRSQRRLDPLVPHRPRTPHHRPAHLRLPAAAVLAGRAGWPRWRPGRPRAGARGTSAARRRRGTRAGRRPSADRPAVAADPSVAERPPGAGHRTAAGHRLRRTRPARGRADRM
;
A
#
# COMPACT_ATOMS: atom_id res chain seq x y z
N MET A 1 32.44 -49.75 -18.95
CA MET A 1 31.89 -49.46 -17.62
C MET A 1 31.90 -50.74 -16.79
N SER A 2 32.54 -50.72 -15.63
CA SER A 2 32.64 -51.85 -14.70
C SER A 2 31.33 -52.06 -13.92
N ASN A 3 31.25 -53.15 -13.15
CA ASN A 3 30.14 -53.32 -12.21
C ASN A 3 30.22 -52.36 -11.01
N GLU A 4 31.43 -51.89 -10.66
CA GLU A 4 31.63 -50.95 -9.54
C GLU A 4 31.12 -49.55 -9.88
N GLU A 5 31.35 -49.05 -11.11
CA GLU A 5 30.79 -47.76 -11.55
C GLU A 5 29.26 -47.76 -11.46
N LYS A 6 28.62 -48.85 -11.92
CA LYS A 6 27.16 -49.04 -11.81
C LYS A 6 26.68 -49.14 -10.36
N LEU A 7 27.42 -49.83 -9.49
CA LEU A 7 27.10 -49.95 -8.07
C LEU A 7 27.20 -48.60 -7.37
N LEU A 8 28.22 -47.80 -7.72
CA LEU A 8 28.51 -46.50 -7.14
C LEU A 8 27.49 -45.44 -7.61
N ASP A 9 27.05 -45.47 -8.86
CA ASP A 9 25.94 -44.62 -9.33
C ASP A 9 24.58 -45.05 -8.76
N HIS A 10 24.33 -46.36 -8.58
CA HIS A 10 23.15 -46.83 -7.87
C HIS A 10 23.15 -46.40 -6.39
N LEU A 11 24.31 -46.44 -5.72
CA LEU A 11 24.49 -45.92 -4.36
C LEU A 11 24.24 -44.40 -4.28
N LYS A 12 24.73 -43.60 -5.23
CA LYS A 12 24.39 -42.16 -5.32
C LYS A 12 22.88 -41.96 -5.43
N TRP A 13 22.22 -42.71 -6.32
CA TRP A 13 20.78 -42.60 -6.56
C TRP A 13 19.96 -42.99 -5.31
N VAL A 14 20.23 -44.14 -4.69
CA VAL A 14 19.57 -44.56 -3.44
C VAL A 14 19.84 -43.57 -2.29
N THR A 15 21.04 -42.99 -2.20
CA THR A 15 21.36 -41.98 -1.19
C THR A 15 20.61 -40.67 -1.43
N ALA A 16 20.43 -40.28 -2.70
CA ALA A 16 19.63 -39.12 -3.07
C ALA A 16 18.13 -39.34 -2.80
N GLU A 17 17.56 -40.50 -3.15
CA GLU A 17 16.16 -40.84 -2.81
C GLU A 17 15.94 -40.95 -1.30
N LEU A 18 16.87 -41.54 -0.55
CA LEU A 18 16.79 -41.63 0.92
C LEU A 18 16.88 -40.24 1.55
N ARG A 19 17.70 -39.34 0.99
CA ARG A 19 17.76 -37.94 1.41
C ARG A 19 16.46 -37.21 1.10
N GLN A 20 15.95 -37.28 -0.13
CA GLN A 20 14.71 -36.65 -0.55
C GLN A 20 13.49 -37.20 0.23
N THR A 21 13.48 -38.49 0.55
CA THR A 21 12.44 -39.12 1.38
C THR A 21 12.52 -38.65 2.83
N ARG A 22 13.73 -38.43 3.38
CA ARG A 22 13.92 -37.85 4.73
C ARG A 22 13.59 -36.36 4.78
N GLU A 23 13.86 -35.62 3.71
CA GLU A 23 13.47 -34.22 3.57
C GLU A 23 11.93 -34.12 3.49
N ARG A 24 11.28 -34.91 2.63
CA ARG A 24 9.79 -35.00 2.56
C ARG A 24 9.11 -35.53 3.82
N LEU A 25 9.75 -36.46 4.54
CA LEU A 25 9.25 -36.93 5.83
C LEU A 25 9.31 -35.81 6.87
N ARG A 26 10.44 -35.09 6.95
CA ARG A 26 10.58 -33.92 7.84
C ARG A 26 9.62 -32.79 7.48
N GLU A 27 9.40 -32.54 6.19
CA GLU A 27 8.39 -31.59 5.71
C GLU A 27 7.01 -31.96 6.24
N ALA A 28 6.58 -33.23 6.07
CA ALA A 28 5.31 -33.73 6.61
C ALA A 28 5.24 -33.71 8.16
N GLU A 29 6.29 -34.13 8.86
CA GLU A 29 6.40 -34.07 10.32
C GLU A 29 6.42 -32.62 10.86
N SER A 30 6.86 -31.65 10.06
CA SER A 30 6.89 -30.23 10.41
C SER A 30 5.60 -29.47 10.10
N ALA A 31 4.73 -30.00 9.23
CA ALA A 31 3.50 -29.33 8.81
C ALA A 31 2.41 -29.33 9.90
N GLU A 32 2.25 -30.42 10.66
CA GLU A 32 1.21 -30.51 11.70
C GLU A 32 1.49 -29.76 13.02
N PRO A 33 2.74 -29.51 13.45
CA PRO A 33 3.02 -28.61 14.58
C PRO A 33 3.30 -27.14 14.19
N GLU A 34 3.25 -26.74 12.90
CA GLU A 34 3.74 -25.41 12.52
C GLU A 34 2.99 -24.26 13.23
N PRO A 35 3.68 -23.39 13.99
CA PRO A 35 3.05 -22.23 14.62
C PRO A 35 2.68 -21.16 13.60
N ILE A 36 1.56 -20.48 13.82
CA ILE A 36 1.11 -19.38 12.97
C ILE A 36 1.48 -18.05 13.63
N ALA A 37 2.26 -17.23 12.93
CA ALA A 37 2.64 -15.89 13.39
C ALA A 37 1.50 -14.90 13.19
N ILE A 38 1.21 -14.13 14.24
CA ILE A 38 0.42 -12.91 14.16
C ILE A 38 1.37 -11.80 13.73
N VAL A 39 1.21 -11.25 12.53
CA VAL A 39 2.11 -10.24 11.94
C VAL A 39 1.46 -8.85 11.82
N GLY A 40 0.14 -8.75 11.96
CA GLY A 40 -0.61 -7.49 12.01
C GLY A 40 -1.92 -7.67 12.78
N MET A 41 -2.45 -6.59 13.34
CA MET A 41 -3.76 -6.55 14.02
C MET A 41 -4.39 -5.16 13.81
N ALA A 42 -5.71 -5.09 13.65
CA ALA A 42 -6.47 -3.83 13.70
C ALA A 42 -7.86 -4.08 14.27
N CYS A 43 -8.50 -3.04 14.82
CA CYS A 43 -9.82 -3.15 15.43
C CYS A 43 -10.59 -1.84 15.53
N ARG A 44 -11.89 -1.99 15.77
CA ARG A 44 -12.88 -0.95 16.11
C ARG A 44 -13.72 -1.49 17.26
N TYR A 45 -13.74 -0.84 18.41
CA TYR A 45 -14.47 -1.30 19.60
C TYR A 45 -15.09 -0.11 20.38
N PRO A 46 -16.01 -0.38 21.32
CA PRO A 46 -16.62 0.65 22.17
C PRO A 46 -15.58 1.49 22.94
N GLY A 47 -16.00 2.67 23.42
CA GLY A 47 -15.09 3.64 24.05
C GLY A 47 -14.22 4.42 23.05
N GLY A 48 -14.57 4.43 21.77
CA GLY A 48 -13.82 5.15 20.73
C GLY A 48 -12.52 4.45 20.29
N VAL A 49 -12.38 3.16 20.59
CA VAL A 49 -11.18 2.37 20.25
C VAL A 49 -11.10 2.16 18.73
N ARG A 50 -10.03 2.69 18.11
CA ARG A 50 -9.73 2.54 16.68
C ARG A 50 -8.44 1.77 16.40
N SER A 51 -7.80 1.22 17.43
CA SER A 51 -6.51 0.53 17.32
C SER A 51 -6.23 -0.48 18.44
N PRO A 52 -5.36 -1.48 18.21
CA PRO A 52 -4.86 -2.36 19.28
C PRO A 52 -4.20 -1.59 20.43
N GLU A 53 -3.55 -0.46 20.13
CA GLU A 53 -2.93 0.42 21.10
C GLU A 53 -3.95 1.18 21.97
N GLU A 54 -5.14 1.49 21.45
CA GLU A 54 -6.27 2.05 22.22
C GLU A 54 -7.00 0.99 23.02
N LEU A 55 -7.26 -0.18 22.43
CA LEU A 55 -7.83 -1.31 23.18
C LEU A 55 -6.95 -1.67 24.37
N TRP A 56 -5.62 -1.66 24.19
CA TRP A 56 -4.68 -1.90 25.27
C TRP A 56 -4.75 -0.83 26.37
N ARG A 57 -4.87 0.46 26.04
CA ARG A 57 -5.04 1.52 27.05
C ARG A 57 -6.31 1.28 27.87
N LEU A 58 -7.45 1.11 27.21
CA LEU A 58 -8.75 0.89 27.83
C LEU A 58 -8.73 -0.27 28.84
N VAL A 59 -8.24 -1.46 28.43
CA VAL A 59 -8.20 -2.62 29.35
C VAL A 59 -7.10 -2.52 30.42
N ARG A 60 -5.99 -1.82 30.14
CA ARG A 60 -4.89 -1.60 31.12
C ARG A 60 -5.33 -0.64 32.23
N ASP A 61 -6.03 0.43 31.86
CA ASP A 61 -6.44 1.51 32.77
C ASP A 61 -7.75 1.18 33.51
N GLY A 62 -8.38 0.05 33.18
CA GLY A 62 -9.57 -0.47 33.87
C GLY A 62 -10.86 0.23 33.45
N GLU A 63 -10.91 0.73 32.22
CA GLU A 63 -12.06 1.48 31.70
C GLU A 63 -13.23 0.57 31.31
N ASP A 64 -14.44 1.05 31.56
CA ASP A 64 -15.73 0.46 31.18
C ASP A 64 -16.32 1.27 30.01
N ALA A 65 -16.59 0.60 28.90
CA ALA A 65 -17.09 1.22 27.66
C ALA A 65 -18.62 1.05 27.45
N VAL A 66 -19.34 0.49 28.42
CA VAL A 66 -20.80 0.36 28.37
C VAL A 66 -21.47 1.74 28.52
N SER A 67 -22.30 2.09 27.54
CA SER A 67 -22.84 3.42 27.33
C SER A 67 -24.25 3.39 26.71
N GLY A 68 -24.96 4.53 26.72
CA GLY A 68 -26.36 4.60 26.29
C GLY A 68 -26.57 4.35 24.79
N PHE A 69 -27.74 3.85 24.41
CA PHE A 69 -28.09 3.51 23.02
C PHE A 69 -27.83 4.65 22.01
N PRO A 70 -27.39 4.32 20.77
CA PRO A 70 -27.06 5.29 19.74
C PRO A 70 -28.30 6.02 19.20
N THR A 71 -28.26 7.35 19.23
CA THR A 71 -29.38 8.22 18.84
C THR A 71 -29.47 8.52 17.34
N ASP A 72 -28.42 8.20 16.57
CA ASP A 72 -28.32 8.45 15.12
C ASP A 72 -28.93 7.34 14.25
N ARG A 73 -29.17 6.16 14.83
CA ARG A 73 -29.65 4.95 14.11
C ARG A 73 -31.17 4.86 13.94
N GLY A 74 -31.93 5.87 14.38
CA GLY A 74 -33.38 5.94 14.19
C GLY A 74 -34.21 4.99 15.07
N TRP A 75 -33.63 4.43 16.15
CA TRP A 75 -34.24 3.40 16.99
C TRP A 75 -35.45 3.84 17.84
N GLY A 76 -35.70 5.15 17.99
CA GLY A 76 -36.76 5.65 18.88
C GLY A 76 -36.49 5.35 20.36
N VAL A 77 -35.25 5.61 20.82
CA VAL A 77 -34.73 5.18 22.14
C VAL A 77 -35.67 5.52 23.31
N GLU A 78 -36.29 6.71 23.30
CA GLU A 78 -37.26 7.15 24.33
C GLU A 78 -38.50 6.24 24.43
N GLU A 79 -38.92 5.60 23.34
CA GLU A 79 -40.03 4.64 23.32
C GLU A 79 -39.57 3.19 23.53
N LEU A 80 -38.28 2.89 23.40
CA LEU A 80 -37.76 1.51 23.38
C LEU A 80 -37.62 0.90 24.78
N PHE A 81 -37.36 1.72 25.80
CA PHE A 81 -37.19 1.26 27.18
C PHE A 81 -38.52 0.98 27.89
N ASP A 82 -38.63 -0.16 28.56
CA ASP A 82 -39.68 -0.45 29.54
C ASP A 82 -39.12 -1.41 30.61
N PRO A 83 -39.20 -1.07 31.92
CA PRO A 83 -38.65 -1.90 32.98
C PRO A 83 -39.42 -3.22 33.22
N ASP A 84 -40.58 -3.45 32.60
CA ASP A 84 -41.24 -4.77 32.60
C ASP A 84 -40.67 -5.67 31.48
N PRO A 85 -39.99 -6.79 31.79
CA PRO A 85 -39.56 -7.77 30.78
C PRO A 85 -40.74 -8.33 29.95
N GLU A 86 -41.97 -8.25 30.47
CA GLU A 86 -43.17 -8.68 29.76
C GLU A 86 -43.80 -7.62 28.83
N SER A 87 -43.25 -6.40 28.74
CA SER A 87 -43.72 -5.34 27.82
C SER A 87 -43.28 -5.55 26.36
N TYR A 88 -44.24 -5.69 25.43
CA TYR A 88 -43.99 -6.19 24.06
C TYR A 88 -43.20 -5.22 23.17
N GLY A 89 -42.14 -5.71 22.54
CA GLY A 89 -41.29 -4.91 21.64
C GLY A 89 -40.37 -3.92 22.36
N LYS A 90 -40.20 -4.05 23.67
CA LYS A 90 -39.38 -3.19 24.52
C LYS A 90 -38.12 -3.90 25.03
N SER A 91 -37.21 -3.13 25.59
CA SER A 91 -36.02 -3.60 26.32
C SER A 91 -36.05 -3.07 27.75
N TYR A 92 -35.69 -3.88 28.74
CA TYR A 92 -35.49 -3.41 30.12
C TYR A 92 -34.08 -2.85 30.36
N VAL A 93 -33.26 -2.76 29.31
CA VAL A 93 -31.90 -2.21 29.31
C VAL A 93 -31.80 -1.11 28.24
N ASP A 94 -31.15 0.00 28.57
CA ASP A 94 -30.87 1.15 27.68
C ASP A 94 -29.37 1.40 27.44
N GLN A 95 -28.50 0.52 27.96
CA GLN A 95 -27.04 0.56 27.84
C GLN A 95 -26.47 -0.62 27.01
N GLY A 96 -25.29 -0.42 26.41
CA GLY A 96 -24.51 -1.44 25.71
C GLY A 96 -23.14 -0.89 25.24
N GLY A 97 -22.28 -1.74 24.68
CA GLY A 97 -21.01 -1.31 24.11
C GLY A 97 -21.14 -0.95 22.64
N PHE A 98 -21.21 0.35 22.28
CA PHE A 98 -21.47 0.76 20.88
C PHE A 98 -20.24 1.31 20.13
N CYS A 99 -20.19 0.98 18.84
CA CYS A 99 -19.37 1.66 17.84
C CYS A 99 -20.20 2.80 17.23
N TYR A 100 -20.28 3.95 17.92
CA TYR A 100 -21.09 5.09 17.46
C TYR A 100 -20.77 5.52 16.01
N GLU A 101 -19.50 5.44 15.60
CA GLU A 101 -19.03 5.82 14.27
C GLU A 101 -19.37 4.79 13.15
N ALA A 102 -20.10 3.71 13.45
CA ALA A 102 -20.44 2.67 12.46
C ALA A 102 -21.35 3.16 11.30
N THR A 103 -21.88 4.38 11.39
CA THR A 103 -22.58 5.05 10.29
C THR A 103 -21.64 5.71 9.28
N GLU A 104 -20.39 6.02 9.65
CA GLU A 104 -19.35 6.63 8.79
C GLU A 104 -18.63 5.59 7.90
N PHE A 105 -18.06 6.04 6.77
CA PHE A 105 -17.23 5.22 5.85
C PHE A 105 -16.62 6.05 4.69
N ASP A 106 -15.32 5.91 4.40
CA ASP A 106 -14.74 6.48 3.16
C ASP A 106 -14.97 5.56 1.94
N ALA A 107 -16.14 5.70 1.33
CA ALA A 107 -16.48 4.98 0.10
C ALA A 107 -15.54 5.29 -1.07
N ALA A 108 -15.06 6.53 -1.19
CA ALA A 108 -14.19 6.96 -2.29
C ALA A 108 -12.78 6.35 -2.17
N PHE A 109 -12.33 6.01 -0.97
CA PHE A 109 -11.09 5.30 -0.75
C PHE A 109 -11.09 3.90 -1.39
N PHE A 110 -12.23 3.19 -1.30
CA PHE A 110 -12.39 1.81 -1.79
C PHE A 110 -12.96 1.69 -3.21
N ASP A 111 -13.00 2.80 -3.96
CA ASP A 111 -13.60 2.87 -5.31
C ASP A 111 -15.12 2.58 -5.34
N ILE A 112 -15.82 2.75 -4.21
CA ILE A 112 -17.25 2.48 -4.00
C ILE A 112 -18.08 3.76 -4.20
N SER A 113 -19.26 3.64 -4.83
CA SER A 113 -20.14 4.80 -5.05
C SER A 113 -20.96 5.15 -3.79
N PRO A 114 -21.33 6.42 -3.55
CA PRO A 114 -22.16 6.80 -2.40
C PRO A 114 -23.52 6.06 -2.34
N ARG A 115 -24.12 5.73 -3.49
CA ARG A 115 -25.37 4.95 -3.55
C ARG A 115 -25.18 3.49 -3.11
N GLU A 116 -24.03 2.91 -3.42
CA GLU A 116 -23.69 1.56 -2.98
C GLU A 116 -23.37 1.55 -1.49
N ALA A 117 -22.56 2.51 -1.01
CA ALA A 117 -22.25 2.66 0.40
C ALA A 117 -23.50 2.87 1.28
N GLN A 118 -24.51 3.60 0.79
CA GLN A 118 -25.81 3.74 1.44
C GLN A 118 -26.60 2.42 1.55
N ALA A 119 -26.38 1.47 0.65
CA ALA A 119 -27.04 0.16 0.66
C ALA A 119 -26.21 -0.94 1.36
N MET A 120 -24.96 -0.63 1.76
CA MET A 120 -24.06 -1.57 2.44
C MET A 120 -24.31 -1.61 3.94
N ASP A 121 -24.47 -2.82 4.47
CA ASP A 121 -24.38 -3.15 5.89
C ASP A 121 -23.12 -2.50 6.51
N PRO A 122 -23.25 -1.74 7.62
CA PRO A 122 -22.12 -1.26 8.42
C PRO A 122 -21.02 -2.30 8.66
N GLN A 123 -21.36 -3.58 8.81
CA GLN A 123 -20.40 -4.67 8.99
C GLN A 123 -19.47 -4.83 7.78
N GLN A 124 -19.96 -4.66 6.54
CA GLN A 124 -19.10 -4.67 5.35
C GLN A 124 -18.16 -3.47 5.30
N ARG A 125 -18.64 -2.29 5.72
CA ARG A 125 -17.88 -1.02 5.73
C ARG A 125 -16.76 -1.04 6.77
N LEU A 126 -17.12 -1.35 8.02
CA LEU A 126 -16.22 -1.39 9.16
C LEU A 126 -15.13 -2.46 9.01
N LEU A 127 -15.49 -3.63 8.46
CA LEU A 127 -14.52 -4.71 8.20
C LEU A 127 -13.53 -4.32 7.09
N LEU A 128 -13.96 -3.59 6.05
CA LEU A 128 -13.11 -3.20 4.92
C LEU A 128 -12.06 -2.15 5.31
N GLU A 129 -12.41 -1.17 6.15
CA GLU A 129 -11.44 -0.27 6.78
C GLU A 129 -10.47 -1.02 7.69
N THR A 130 -11.01 -1.86 8.58
CA THR A 130 -10.20 -2.64 9.53
C THR A 130 -9.24 -3.60 8.79
N ALA A 131 -9.63 -4.12 7.63
CA ALA A 131 -8.79 -4.96 6.77
C ALA A 131 -7.61 -4.19 6.18
N TRP A 132 -7.85 -3.00 5.62
CA TRP A 132 -6.78 -2.12 5.13
C TRP A 132 -5.78 -1.81 6.24
N GLU A 133 -6.28 -1.40 7.40
CA GLU A 133 -5.50 -1.07 8.58
C GLU A 133 -4.69 -2.25 9.14
N ALA A 134 -5.22 -3.48 9.08
CA ALA A 134 -4.53 -4.67 9.53
C ALA A 134 -3.31 -4.99 8.64
N PHE A 135 -3.45 -4.85 7.32
CA PHE A 135 -2.34 -5.02 6.37
C PHE A 135 -1.30 -3.90 6.49
N GLU A 136 -1.72 -2.64 6.63
CA GLU A 136 -0.78 -1.53 6.85
C GLU A 136 0.01 -1.65 8.15
N ARG A 137 -0.58 -2.23 9.21
CA ARG A 137 0.13 -2.58 10.46
C ARG A 137 1.01 -3.83 10.33
N ALA A 138 0.72 -4.72 9.39
CA ALA A 138 1.61 -5.83 8.99
C ALA A 138 2.75 -5.40 8.03
N GLY A 139 2.84 -4.11 7.69
CA GLY A 139 3.84 -3.56 6.77
C GLY A 139 3.57 -3.83 5.29
N LEU A 140 2.34 -4.25 4.92
CA LEU A 140 1.94 -4.60 3.57
C LEU A 140 1.23 -3.42 2.88
N ASN A 141 1.50 -3.26 1.57
CA ASN A 141 0.90 -2.23 0.73
C ASN A 141 0.04 -2.86 -0.40
N ARG A 142 -0.85 -2.08 -1.04
CA ARG A 142 -1.79 -2.58 -2.07
C ARG A 142 -1.10 -3.28 -3.25
N ALA A 143 0.11 -2.84 -3.63
CA ALA A 143 0.88 -3.45 -4.72
C ALA A 143 1.48 -4.82 -4.33
N SER A 144 1.75 -5.05 -3.04
CA SER A 144 2.18 -6.36 -2.51
C SER A 144 1.03 -7.35 -2.26
N LEU A 145 -0.22 -6.89 -2.33
CA LEU A 145 -1.42 -7.69 -2.04
C LEU A 145 -2.21 -8.08 -3.30
N GLY A 146 -2.25 -7.22 -4.32
CA GLY A 146 -2.97 -7.50 -5.56
C GLY A 146 -2.41 -8.70 -6.33
N GLY A 147 -3.23 -9.71 -6.59
CA GLY A 147 -2.83 -10.98 -7.20
C GLY A 147 -2.14 -11.94 -6.23
N SER A 148 -2.21 -11.71 -4.91
CA SER A 148 -1.62 -12.60 -3.90
C SER A 148 -2.59 -13.70 -3.46
N ASN A 149 -2.05 -14.89 -3.17
CA ASN A 149 -2.80 -15.98 -2.54
C ASN A 149 -3.02 -15.73 -1.03
N THR A 150 -3.76 -14.66 -0.74
CA THR A 150 -4.15 -14.23 0.62
C THR A 150 -5.60 -14.61 0.89
N GLY A 151 -5.86 -15.38 1.94
CA GLY A 151 -7.22 -15.74 2.37
C GLY A 151 -7.87 -14.67 3.27
N VAL A 152 -9.21 -14.67 3.32
CA VAL A 152 -10.03 -13.80 4.18
C VAL A 152 -11.05 -14.66 4.92
N PHE A 153 -10.99 -14.68 6.25
CA PHE A 153 -11.86 -15.49 7.11
C PHE A 153 -12.59 -14.57 8.09
N ALA A 154 -13.85 -14.27 7.81
CA ALA A 154 -14.65 -13.31 8.57
C ALA A 154 -15.72 -14.02 9.41
N GLY A 155 -15.62 -13.92 10.74
CA GLY A 155 -16.72 -14.23 11.65
C GLY A 155 -17.74 -13.09 11.64
N VAL A 156 -19.00 -13.38 11.34
CA VAL A 156 -20.09 -12.37 11.25
C VAL A 156 -21.31 -12.85 12.04
N GLY A 157 -22.11 -11.91 12.54
CA GLY A 157 -23.34 -12.19 13.30
C GLY A 157 -24.62 -11.99 12.48
N SER A 158 -25.64 -11.41 13.12
CA SER A 158 -26.92 -11.04 12.51
C SER A 158 -26.74 -10.05 11.35
N HIS A 159 -27.61 -10.16 10.33
CA HIS A 159 -27.64 -9.28 9.16
C HIS A 159 -28.96 -8.51 9.15
N ASP A 160 -29.13 -7.59 10.10
CA ASP A 160 -30.40 -6.90 10.35
C ASP A 160 -30.56 -5.57 9.59
N TYR A 161 -29.48 -5.03 9.00
CA TYR A 161 -29.52 -3.77 8.23
C TYR A 161 -30.55 -3.77 7.09
N LEU A 162 -30.76 -4.92 6.44
CA LEU A 162 -31.79 -5.09 5.40
C LEU A 162 -33.22 -4.78 5.89
N SER A 163 -33.49 -4.83 7.20
CA SER A 163 -34.80 -4.49 7.78
C SER A 163 -35.02 -2.99 8.04
N VAL A 164 -33.95 -2.18 8.01
CA VAL A 164 -33.99 -0.71 8.20
C VAL A 164 -33.63 0.08 6.94
N ILE A 165 -33.19 -0.57 5.87
CA ILE A 165 -33.27 0.00 4.52
C ILE A 165 -34.76 0.20 4.20
N GLY A 166 -35.20 1.48 4.18
CA GLY A 166 -36.60 1.87 3.97
C GLY A 166 -37.07 1.71 2.52
N ASP A 167 -37.80 2.70 1.99
CA ASP A 167 -38.27 2.67 0.58
C ASP A 167 -37.10 2.53 -0.40
N ILE A 168 -36.89 1.30 -0.90
CA ILE A 168 -35.84 0.95 -1.85
C ILE A 168 -36.11 1.70 -3.16
N THR A 169 -35.36 2.79 -3.38
CA THR A 169 -35.45 3.54 -4.63
C THR A 169 -34.80 2.76 -5.78
N SER A 170 -35.27 2.99 -7.01
CA SER A 170 -34.68 2.40 -8.21
C SER A 170 -33.24 2.87 -8.51
N GLU A 171 -32.69 3.79 -7.71
CA GLU A 171 -31.27 4.16 -7.75
C GLU A 171 -30.38 3.31 -6.82
N VAL A 172 -30.95 2.62 -5.82
CA VAL A 172 -30.22 1.75 -4.87
C VAL A 172 -30.58 0.27 -4.96
N GLU A 173 -31.71 -0.08 -5.58
CA GLU A 173 -32.25 -1.45 -5.73
C GLU A 173 -31.19 -2.51 -6.12
N GLY A 174 -30.32 -2.20 -7.09
CA GLY A 174 -29.26 -3.10 -7.55
C GLY A 174 -28.11 -3.34 -6.55
N TYR A 175 -27.97 -2.49 -5.52
CA TYR A 175 -26.92 -2.59 -4.51
C TYR A 175 -27.37 -3.26 -3.22
N VAL A 176 -28.68 -3.29 -2.92
CA VAL A 176 -29.23 -3.85 -1.66
C VAL A 176 -28.81 -5.31 -1.45
N GLY A 177 -28.87 -6.14 -2.49
CA GLY A 177 -28.44 -7.54 -2.42
C GLY A 177 -26.94 -7.68 -2.06
N PRO A 178 -26.00 -7.19 -2.90
CA PRO A 178 -24.57 -7.21 -2.59
C PRO A 178 -24.19 -6.51 -1.28
N GLY A 179 -24.94 -5.48 -0.86
CA GLY A 179 -24.70 -4.74 0.37
C GLY A 179 -25.06 -5.48 1.67
N ASN A 180 -25.89 -6.53 1.60
CA ASN A 180 -26.42 -7.21 2.80
C ASN A 180 -26.21 -8.74 2.81
N LEU A 181 -25.64 -9.32 1.74
CA LEU A 181 -25.28 -10.74 1.71
C LEU A 181 -24.02 -11.01 2.54
N GLY A 182 -24.11 -11.91 3.53
CA GLY A 182 -22.98 -12.26 4.39
C GLY A 182 -21.76 -12.80 3.64
N SER A 183 -21.93 -13.57 2.57
CA SER A 183 -20.82 -14.02 1.71
C SER A 183 -20.04 -12.87 1.04
N VAL A 184 -20.63 -11.69 0.93
CA VAL A 184 -19.98 -10.48 0.40
C VAL A 184 -19.16 -9.77 1.49
N VAL A 185 -19.31 -10.10 2.78
CA VAL A 185 -18.49 -9.53 3.85
C VAL A 185 -17.02 -9.94 3.69
N SER A 186 -16.71 -11.23 3.57
CA SER A 186 -15.37 -11.69 3.18
C SER A 186 -15.04 -11.39 1.71
N GLY A 187 -16.02 -11.58 0.81
CA GLY A 187 -15.83 -11.43 -0.63
C GLY A 187 -15.46 -10.01 -1.09
N ARG A 188 -16.00 -8.96 -0.46
CA ARG A 188 -15.71 -7.56 -0.79
C ARG A 188 -14.30 -7.15 -0.36
N VAL A 189 -13.82 -7.64 0.78
CA VAL A 189 -12.42 -7.42 1.21
C VAL A 189 -11.45 -8.04 0.22
N ALA A 190 -11.70 -9.28 -0.23
CA ALA A 190 -10.89 -9.91 -1.27
C ALA A 190 -10.96 -9.13 -2.59
N TYR A 191 -12.15 -8.72 -3.03
CA TYR A 191 -12.35 -7.95 -4.26
C TYR A 191 -11.64 -6.59 -4.26
N SER A 192 -11.86 -5.74 -3.25
CA SER A 192 -11.33 -4.38 -3.21
C SER A 192 -9.79 -4.32 -3.05
N LEU A 193 -9.20 -5.36 -2.44
CA LEU A 193 -7.75 -5.47 -2.25
C LEU A 193 -7.05 -6.34 -3.31
N GLY A 194 -7.82 -7.08 -4.12
CA GLY A 194 -7.30 -7.96 -5.19
C GLY A 194 -6.68 -9.26 -4.66
N LEU A 195 -7.28 -9.88 -3.64
CA LEU A 195 -6.79 -11.12 -3.01
C LEU A 195 -7.42 -12.35 -3.70
N GLU A 196 -6.62 -13.38 -3.95
CA GLU A 196 -7.03 -14.57 -4.73
C GLU A 196 -7.14 -15.85 -3.89
N GLY A 197 -6.88 -15.79 -2.57
CA GLY A 197 -7.04 -16.93 -1.66
C GLY A 197 -8.48 -17.15 -1.17
N PRO A 198 -8.72 -18.15 -0.30
CA PRO A 198 -10.07 -18.49 0.17
C PRO A 198 -10.75 -17.34 0.92
N ALA A 199 -11.91 -16.88 0.45
CA ALA A 199 -12.68 -15.78 1.05
C ALA A 199 -13.98 -16.28 1.70
N VAL A 200 -13.91 -16.67 2.97
CA VAL A 200 -14.98 -17.36 3.70
C VAL A 200 -15.59 -16.45 4.79
N THR A 201 -16.92 -16.41 4.85
CA THR A 201 -17.68 -15.82 5.97
C THR A 201 -18.31 -16.95 6.78
N VAL A 202 -18.25 -16.85 8.11
CA VAL A 202 -18.65 -17.91 9.07
C VAL A 202 -19.56 -17.34 10.15
N ASP A 203 -20.66 -18.03 10.41
CA ASP A 203 -21.50 -17.81 11.59
C ASP A 203 -21.52 -19.07 12.47
N THR A 204 -21.05 -18.89 13.71
CA THR A 204 -21.17 -19.81 14.85
C THR A 204 -21.56 -19.02 16.12
N ALA A 205 -22.30 -17.92 15.93
CA ALA A 205 -22.63 -16.90 16.92
C ALA A 205 -21.37 -16.37 17.67
N CYS A 206 -21.35 -16.50 18.99
CA CYS A 206 -20.31 -15.89 19.84
C CYS A 206 -18.89 -16.45 19.61
N SER A 207 -18.73 -17.58 18.93
CA SER A 207 -17.42 -18.17 18.60
C SER A 207 -16.92 -17.85 17.18
N SER A 208 -17.70 -17.13 16.35
CA SER A 208 -17.42 -16.89 14.92
C SER A 208 -16.00 -16.41 14.61
N SER A 209 -15.45 -15.44 15.35
CA SER A 209 -14.08 -14.96 15.11
C SER A 209 -13.00 -15.98 15.49
N LEU A 210 -13.17 -16.78 16.54
CA LEU A 210 -12.20 -17.84 16.86
C LEU A 210 -12.28 -19.01 15.87
N VAL A 211 -13.47 -19.34 15.38
CA VAL A 211 -13.65 -20.35 14.32
C VAL A 211 -13.03 -19.87 13.00
N ALA A 212 -13.22 -18.59 12.64
CA ALA A 212 -12.57 -17.98 11.48
C ALA A 212 -11.03 -17.98 11.60
N ILE A 213 -10.48 -17.64 12.77
CA ILE A 213 -9.04 -17.72 13.06
C ILE A 213 -8.54 -19.18 13.00
N HIS A 214 -9.30 -20.15 13.51
CA HIS A 214 -8.97 -21.58 13.40
C HIS A 214 -8.89 -22.03 11.94
N LEU A 215 -9.91 -21.72 11.13
CA LEU A 215 -9.94 -22.05 9.70
C LEU A 215 -8.79 -21.40 8.92
N ALA A 216 -8.46 -20.14 9.22
CA ALA A 216 -7.30 -19.46 8.66
C ALA A 216 -5.97 -20.16 9.01
N CYS A 217 -5.83 -20.65 10.26
CA CYS A 217 -4.66 -21.45 10.66
C CYS A 217 -4.59 -22.79 9.91
N GLN A 218 -5.72 -23.42 9.60
CA GLN A 218 -5.72 -24.64 8.78
C GLN A 218 -5.33 -24.34 7.33
N ALA A 219 -5.91 -23.31 6.71
CA ALA A 219 -5.61 -22.92 5.32
C ALA A 219 -4.13 -22.53 5.11
N LEU A 220 -3.51 -21.92 6.12
CA LEU A 220 -2.07 -21.62 6.12
C LEU A 220 -1.19 -22.88 6.23
N ARG A 221 -1.64 -23.91 6.96
CA ARG A 221 -0.94 -25.19 7.14
C ARG A 221 -1.14 -26.16 5.97
N SER A 222 -2.33 -26.16 5.34
CA SER A 222 -2.61 -26.93 4.13
C SER A 222 -1.98 -26.35 2.86
N GLY A 223 -1.54 -25.08 2.92
CA GLY A 223 -1.00 -24.36 1.77
C GLY A 223 -2.07 -23.81 0.83
N GLU A 224 -3.34 -23.76 1.26
CA GLU A 224 -4.43 -23.10 0.52
C GLU A 224 -4.18 -21.58 0.41
N CYS A 225 -3.50 -20.97 1.38
CA CYS A 225 -3.00 -19.59 1.30
C CYS A 225 -1.58 -19.45 1.87
N ASP A 226 -0.91 -18.36 1.47
CA ASP A 226 0.41 -17.95 2.01
C ASP A 226 0.31 -16.90 3.11
N LEU A 227 -0.84 -16.21 3.18
CA LEU A 227 -1.18 -15.18 4.15
C LEU A 227 -2.68 -15.29 4.41
N ALA A 228 -3.15 -14.98 5.61
CA ALA A 228 -4.57 -14.94 5.91
C ALA A 228 -4.95 -13.71 6.75
N LEU A 229 -6.08 -13.11 6.44
CA LEU A 229 -6.74 -12.10 7.25
C LEU A 229 -7.91 -12.77 7.99
N ALA A 230 -7.88 -12.80 9.31
CA ALA A 230 -8.85 -13.55 10.11
C ALA A 230 -9.35 -12.77 11.33
N GLY A 231 -10.62 -12.97 11.70
CA GLY A 231 -11.22 -12.33 12.87
C GLY A 231 -12.73 -12.24 12.72
N GLY A 232 -13.35 -11.11 13.10
CA GLY A 232 -14.79 -10.93 12.93
C GLY A 232 -15.31 -9.52 13.19
N VAL A 233 -16.58 -9.32 12.84
CA VAL A 233 -17.32 -8.06 12.97
C VAL A 233 -18.75 -8.30 13.47
N ALA A 234 -19.26 -7.35 14.24
CA ALA A 234 -20.66 -7.27 14.66
C ALA A 234 -21.06 -5.79 14.81
N VAL A 235 -22.14 -5.41 14.14
CA VAL A 235 -22.81 -4.10 14.31
C VAL A 235 -24.32 -4.37 14.33
N MET A 236 -25.03 -3.79 15.28
CA MET A 236 -26.47 -3.89 15.43
C MET A 236 -27.12 -2.74 14.65
N ALA A 237 -27.78 -3.03 13.52
CA ALA A 237 -28.55 -2.01 12.82
C ALA A 237 -29.87 -1.70 13.53
N THR A 238 -30.39 -2.65 14.29
CA THR A 238 -31.67 -2.60 15.02
C THR A 238 -31.48 -2.87 16.51
N PRO A 239 -32.42 -2.47 17.37
CA PRO A 239 -32.43 -2.88 18.78
C PRO A 239 -32.89 -4.34 18.99
N GLY A 240 -33.02 -5.15 17.94
CA GLY A 240 -33.64 -6.48 17.98
C GLY A 240 -33.04 -7.41 19.02
N ALA A 241 -31.70 -7.43 19.15
CA ALA A 241 -31.00 -8.25 20.13
C ALA A 241 -31.32 -7.87 21.59
N PHE A 242 -31.55 -6.59 21.88
CA PHE A 242 -31.94 -6.12 23.21
C PHE A 242 -33.39 -6.51 23.55
N ILE A 243 -34.30 -6.40 22.58
CA ILE A 243 -35.71 -6.81 22.72
C ILE A 243 -35.82 -8.33 22.93
N GLU A 244 -35.09 -9.12 22.14
CA GLU A 244 -35.12 -10.58 22.22
C GLU A 244 -34.50 -11.09 23.54
N PHE A 245 -33.36 -10.57 23.96
CA PHE A 245 -32.73 -11.01 25.21
C PHE A 245 -33.41 -10.45 26.46
N SER A 246 -34.16 -9.34 26.33
CA SER A 246 -35.09 -8.90 27.38
C SER A 246 -36.24 -9.89 27.57
N ARG A 247 -36.83 -10.41 26.47
CA ARG A 247 -37.83 -11.51 26.55
C ARG A 247 -37.29 -12.75 27.25
N GLN A 248 -36.04 -13.11 26.97
CA GLN A 248 -35.39 -14.29 27.56
C GLN A 248 -34.89 -14.05 28.99
N ARG A 249 -34.96 -12.80 29.49
CA ARG A 249 -34.36 -12.37 30.78
C ARG A 249 -32.86 -12.70 30.88
N GLY A 250 -32.16 -12.60 29.74
CA GLY A 250 -30.74 -12.92 29.61
C GLY A 250 -29.81 -11.71 29.67
N MET A 251 -30.36 -10.49 29.67
CA MET A 251 -29.57 -9.25 29.79
C MET A 251 -29.30 -8.91 31.26
N ALA A 252 -28.07 -8.48 31.56
CA ALA A 252 -27.77 -7.80 32.82
C ALA A 252 -28.54 -6.45 32.87
N PRO A 253 -29.30 -6.13 33.93
CA PRO A 253 -30.12 -4.91 33.98
C PRO A 253 -29.34 -3.58 33.86
N ASP A 254 -28.05 -3.58 34.19
CA ASP A 254 -27.12 -2.44 34.05
C ASP A 254 -26.28 -2.48 32.76
N GLY A 255 -26.58 -3.43 31.86
CA GLY A 255 -25.90 -3.61 30.58
C GLY A 255 -24.47 -4.15 30.66
N ARG A 256 -24.00 -4.63 31.82
CA ARG A 256 -22.59 -5.03 32.05
C ARG A 256 -22.40 -6.54 32.17
N CYS A 257 -21.34 -7.07 31.55
CA CYS A 257 -20.88 -8.43 31.83
C CYS A 257 -20.05 -8.43 33.12
N LYS A 258 -20.42 -9.28 34.08
CA LYS A 258 -19.77 -9.41 35.41
C LYS A 258 -19.09 -10.78 35.53
N PRO A 259 -18.02 -11.04 34.73
CA PRO A 259 -17.54 -12.40 34.47
C PRO A 259 -17.04 -13.08 35.75
N PHE A 260 -17.64 -14.24 36.06
CA PHE A 260 -17.30 -15.09 37.21
C PHE A 260 -17.53 -14.46 38.60
N ALA A 261 -18.21 -13.31 38.68
CA ALA A 261 -18.60 -12.64 39.93
C ALA A 261 -19.81 -13.29 40.60
N ALA A 262 -20.03 -13.06 41.90
CA ALA A 262 -21.29 -13.41 42.55
C ALA A 262 -22.46 -12.58 42.03
N ALA A 263 -22.22 -11.32 41.65
CA ALA A 263 -23.18 -10.43 41.02
C ALA A 263 -23.54 -10.77 39.55
N ALA A 264 -23.15 -11.93 39.03
CA ALA A 264 -23.37 -12.35 37.63
C ALA A 264 -24.87 -12.59 37.30
N ASP A 265 -25.51 -11.57 36.73
CA ASP A 265 -26.96 -11.47 36.50
C ASP A 265 -27.39 -11.44 35.00
N GLY A 266 -26.45 -11.56 34.06
CA GLY A 266 -26.74 -11.62 32.62
C GLY A 266 -25.60 -11.14 31.73
N THR A 267 -25.86 -11.02 30.42
CA THR A 267 -24.90 -10.42 29.47
C THR A 267 -25.20 -8.95 29.23
N GLY A 268 -24.16 -8.14 29.05
CA GLY A 268 -24.24 -6.90 28.29
C GLY A 268 -24.04 -7.20 26.80
N TRP A 269 -24.73 -6.50 25.91
CA TRP A 269 -24.45 -6.56 24.46
C TRP A 269 -23.48 -5.46 24.03
N GLY A 270 -22.69 -5.74 23.01
CA GLY A 270 -21.83 -4.76 22.37
C GLY A 270 -21.47 -5.09 20.94
N GLU A 271 -20.68 -4.19 20.33
CA GLU A 271 -20.32 -4.18 18.92
C GLU A 271 -18.80 -4.24 18.72
N GLY A 272 -18.36 -4.42 17.47
CA GLY A 272 -16.98 -4.16 17.10
C GLY A 272 -16.52 -4.89 15.85
N ALA A 273 -15.28 -4.61 15.46
CA ALA A 273 -14.52 -5.37 14.47
C ALA A 273 -13.12 -5.64 15.02
N GLY A 274 -12.62 -6.85 14.81
CA GLY A 274 -11.23 -7.21 15.12
C GLY A 274 -10.69 -8.12 14.04
N LEU A 275 -9.54 -7.75 13.45
CA LEU A 275 -8.88 -8.50 12.40
C LEU A 275 -7.39 -8.68 12.70
N ILE A 276 -6.88 -9.83 12.28
CA ILE A 276 -5.54 -10.33 12.55
C ILE A 276 -4.94 -10.81 11.23
N VAL A 277 -3.74 -10.33 10.89
CA VAL A 277 -2.96 -10.85 9.76
C VAL A 277 -2.08 -11.99 10.27
N LEU A 278 -2.26 -13.15 9.63
CA LEU A 278 -1.66 -14.43 9.98
C LEU A 278 -0.76 -14.93 8.86
N GLU A 279 0.39 -15.48 9.21
CA GLU A 279 1.34 -16.10 8.28
C GLU A 279 1.98 -17.33 8.94
N ARG A 280 2.45 -18.31 8.15
CA ARG A 280 3.31 -19.40 8.67
C ARG A 280 4.53 -18.79 9.40
N LEU A 281 4.89 -19.27 10.60
CA LEU A 281 5.97 -18.63 11.37
C LEU A 281 7.31 -18.70 10.63
N CYS A 282 7.60 -19.77 9.89
CA CYS A 282 8.81 -19.85 9.08
C CYS A 282 8.81 -18.82 7.94
N GLU A 283 7.64 -18.52 7.35
CA GLU A 283 7.47 -17.50 6.31
C GLU A 283 7.63 -16.09 6.86
N ALA A 284 7.02 -15.80 8.02
CA ALA A 284 7.19 -14.52 8.70
C ALA A 284 8.66 -14.23 9.02
N GLN A 285 9.40 -15.23 9.49
CA GLN A 285 10.84 -15.14 9.70
C GLN A 285 11.62 -14.99 8.38
N ARG A 286 11.33 -15.80 7.36
CA ARG A 286 11.96 -15.74 6.02
C ARG A 286 11.75 -14.39 5.34
N ARG A 287 10.61 -13.74 5.58
CA ARG A 287 10.21 -12.43 5.05
C ARG A 287 10.59 -11.26 5.97
N ASN A 288 11.32 -11.51 7.06
CA ASN A 288 11.72 -10.53 8.09
C ASN A 288 10.54 -9.71 8.66
N ARG A 289 9.35 -10.31 8.79
CA ARG A 289 8.17 -9.66 9.36
C ARG A 289 8.26 -9.53 10.87
N ARG A 290 7.63 -8.47 11.40
CA ARG A 290 7.45 -8.26 12.84
C ARG A 290 6.38 -9.22 13.38
N VAL A 291 6.81 -10.33 13.99
CA VAL A 291 5.92 -11.20 14.76
C VAL A 291 5.46 -10.46 16.02
N LEU A 292 4.15 -10.33 16.21
CA LEU A 292 3.50 -9.68 17.36
C LEU A 292 3.19 -10.68 18.48
N GLY A 293 2.84 -11.91 18.08
CA GLY A 293 2.53 -13.07 18.91
C GLY A 293 2.39 -14.31 18.02
N VAL A 294 2.15 -15.49 18.60
CA VAL A 294 2.06 -16.76 17.88
C VAL A 294 0.83 -17.55 18.31
N ILE A 295 0.06 -18.09 17.35
CA ILE A 295 -0.96 -19.10 17.61
C ILE A 295 -0.28 -20.47 17.52
N ARG A 296 -0.20 -21.16 18.66
CA ARG A 296 0.47 -22.47 18.78
C ARG A 296 -0.44 -23.64 18.42
N GLY A 297 -1.69 -23.57 18.86
CA GLY A 297 -2.70 -24.58 18.58
C GLY A 297 -4.10 -24.02 18.73
N SER A 298 -5.07 -24.70 18.15
CA SER A 298 -6.47 -24.31 18.19
C SER A 298 -7.36 -25.53 17.98
N ALA A 299 -8.56 -25.49 18.54
CA ALA A 299 -9.58 -26.51 18.32
C ALA A 299 -10.98 -25.91 18.31
N VAL A 300 -11.89 -26.58 17.61
CA VAL A 300 -13.32 -26.30 17.56
C VAL A 300 -14.06 -27.62 17.85
N ASN A 301 -15.12 -27.58 18.65
CA ASN A 301 -16.05 -28.71 18.83
C ASN A 301 -17.50 -28.21 19.00
N GLN A 302 -18.43 -29.13 19.26
CA GLN A 302 -19.84 -28.80 19.52
C GLN A 302 -20.35 -29.55 20.75
N ASP A 303 -21.27 -28.92 21.49
CA ASP A 303 -21.76 -29.37 22.80
C ASP A 303 -22.55 -30.69 22.77
N GLY A 304 -23.13 -31.05 21.62
CA GLY A 304 -23.97 -32.21 21.42
C GLY A 304 -25.40 -31.99 21.94
N ALA A 305 -26.01 -33.07 22.43
CA ALA A 305 -27.29 -33.01 23.13
C ALA A 305 -27.06 -32.56 24.58
N SER A 306 -26.91 -31.24 24.79
CA SER A 306 -26.88 -30.62 26.12
C SER A 306 -28.31 -30.45 26.68
N ASN A 307 -28.45 -29.76 27.82
CA ASN A 307 -29.73 -29.57 28.52
C ASN A 307 -30.73 -28.63 27.81
N GLY A 308 -30.36 -28.11 26.61
CA GLY A 308 -31.16 -27.21 25.78
C GLY A 308 -30.25 -26.61 24.70
N LEU A 309 -30.79 -26.22 23.54
CA LEU A 309 -29.98 -25.76 22.39
C LEU A 309 -28.98 -24.64 22.75
N THR A 310 -29.37 -23.77 23.68
CA THR A 310 -28.59 -22.62 24.15
C THR A 310 -27.87 -22.86 25.48
N ALA A 311 -27.97 -24.07 26.06
CA ALA A 311 -27.39 -24.41 27.36
C ALA A 311 -25.97 -24.99 27.19
N PRO A 312 -24.92 -24.36 27.76
CA PRO A 312 -23.53 -24.75 27.54
C PRO A 312 -23.16 -26.07 28.23
N ASN A 313 -22.20 -26.82 27.66
CA ASN A 313 -21.75 -28.11 28.19
C ASN A 313 -20.29 -28.09 28.69
N GLY A 314 -20.09 -28.01 30.00
CA GLY A 314 -18.77 -28.03 30.65
C GLY A 314 -17.86 -29.19 30.18
N PRO A 315 -18.33 -30.45 30.10
CA PRO A 315 -17.55 -31.56 29.53
C PRO A 315 -17.07 -31.32 28.08
N SER A 316 -17.84 -30.60 27.25
CA SER A 316 -17.46 -30.24 25.88
C SER A 316 -16.44 -29.10 25.84
N GLN A 317 -16.57 -28.11 26.71
CA GLN A 317 -15.56 -27.07 26.93
C GLN A 317 -14.22 -27.68 27.39
N GLN A 318 -14.24 -28.62 28.34
CA GLN A 318 -13.03 -29.37 28.73
C GLN A 318 -12.40 -30.14 27.55
N ARG A 319 -13.21 -30.70 26.64
CA ARG A 319 -12.71 -31.40 25.44
C ARG A 319 -12.05 -30.44 24.45
N VAL A 320 -12.61 -29.25 24.19
CA VAL A 320 -11.98 -28.29 23.26
C VAL A 320 -10.68 -27.73 23.82
N ILE A 321 -10.61 -27.47 25.13
CA ILE A 321 -9.37 -27.06 25.82
C ILE A 321 -8.28 -28.14 25.66
N ARG A 322 -8.58 -29.40 26.00
CA ARG A 322 -7.62 -30.51 25.88
C ARG A 322 -7.19 -30.74 24.43
N GLN A 323 -8.09 -30.59 23.45
CA GLN A 323 -7.75 -30.72 22.03
C GLN A 323 -6.88 -29.55 21.53
N ALA A 324 -7.16 -28.31 21.94
CA ALA A 324 -6.35 -27.16 21.55
C ALA A 324 -4.91 -27.24 22.11
N LEU A 325 -4.77 -27.76 23.34
CA LEU A 325 -3.47 -28.07 23.96
C LEU A 325 -2.73 -29.21 23.25
N ALA A 326 -3.42 -30.29 22.89
CA ALA A 326 -2.85 -31.37 22.08
C ALA A 326 -2.37 -30.87 20.71
N ASN A 327 -3.19 -30.05 20.04
CA ASN A 327 -2.86 -29.39 18.76
C ASN A 327 -1.75 -28.33 18.88
N ALA A 328 -1.42 -27.89 20.10
CA ALA A 328 -0.28 -27.01 20.38
C ALA A 328 0.99 -27.79 20.81
N GLN A 329 0.86 -29.09 21.10
CA GLN A 329 1.84 -29.93 21.80
C GLN A 329 2.27 -29.35 23.16
N LEU A 330 1.28 -28.97 23.99
CA LEU A 330 1.49 -28.34 25.31
C LEU A 330 0.67 -29.02 26.42
N SER A 331 1.16 -28.93 27.65
CA SER A 331 0.44 -29.33 28.87
C SER A 331 -0.39 -28.19 29.47
N THR A 332 -1.34 -28.52 30.37
CA THR A 332 -2.17 -27.54 31.09
C THR A 332 -1.34 -26.62 32.00
N ALA A 333 -0.27 -27.13 32.62
CA ALA A 333 0.59 -26.38 33.52
C ALA A 333 1.53 -25.37 32.81
N GLU A 334 1.52 -25.35 31.48
CA GLU A 334 2.33 -24.46 30.63
C GLU A 334 1.60 -23.21 30.14
N VAL A 335 0.29 -23.10 30.36
CA VAL A 335 -0.52 -21.90 30.06
C VAL A 335 -0.69 -21.09 31.34
N ASP A 336 -0.44 -19.77 31.26
CA ASP A 336 -0.40 -18.86 32.40
C ASP A 336 -1.76 -18.23 32.70
N ALA A 337 -2.49 -17.86 31.66
CA ALA A 337 -3.76 -17.15 31.75
C ALA A 337 -4.78 -17.65 30.72
N VAL A 338 -6.07 -17.40 30.97
CA VAL A 338 -7.16 -17.56 29.99
C VAL A 338 -8.01 -16.29 29.97
N ASP A 339 -8.22 -15.72 28.78
CA ASP A 339 -9.36 -14.82 28.56
C ASP A 339 -10.56 -15.70 28.20
N GLY A 340 -11.45 -15.86 29.17
CA GLY A 340 -12.59 -16.77 29.14
C GLY A 340 -13.74 -16.24 28.28
N HIS A 341 -14.67 -17.13 27.95
CA HIS A 341 -15.91 -16.72 27.31
C HIS A 341 -16.73 -15.80 28.24
N GLY A 342 -16.74 -16.06 29.55
CA GLY A 342 -17.03 -15.13 30.66
C GLY A 342 -18.06 -14.04 30.32
N THR A 343 -19.35 -14.41 30.35
CA THR A 343 -20.43 -13.54 29.86
C THR A 343 -21.12 -12.75 30.96
N GLY A 344 -20.87 -13.06 32.23
CA GLY A 344 -21.65 -12.56 33.36
C GLY A 344 -22.96 -13.35 33.57
N THR A 345 -23.12 -14.51 32.92
CA THR A 345 -24.38 -15.26 32.99
C THR A 345 -24.36 -16.28 34.13
N THR A 346 -25.40 -16.26 34.96
CA THR A 346 -25.54 -17.07 36.19
C THR A 346 -25.40 -18.58 35.96
N LEU A 347 -25.71 -19.06 34.74
CA LEU A 347 -25.53 -20.46 34.34
C LEU A 347 -24.20 -20.72 33.61
N GLY A 348 -23.75 -19.81 32.74
CA GLY A 348 -22.60 -20.04 31.87
C GLY A 348 -21.27 -19.93 32.59
N ASP A 349 -21.11 -18.90 33.43
CA ASP A 349 -19.85 -18.59 34.07
C ASP A 349 -19.40 -19.67 35.08
N PRO A 350 -20.26 -20.28 35.92
CA PRO A 350 -19.89 -21.42 36.75
C PRO A 350 -19.50 -22.67 35.95
N ILE A 351 -20.13 -22.89 34.79
CA ILE A 351 -19.83 -24.03 33.90
C ILE A 351 -18.45 -23.87 33.26
N GLU A 352 -18.08 -22.66 32.80
CA GLU A 352 -16.73 -22.38 32.30
C GLU A 352 -15.69 -22.44 33.42
N ALA A 353 -15.95 -21.82 34.58
CA ALA A 353 -15.05 -21.87 35.73
C ALA A 353 -14.74 -23.33 36.12
N GLN A 354 -15.76 -24.19 36.23
CA GLN A 354 -15.57 -25.60 36.56
C GLN A 354 -14.86 -26.39 35.43
N ALA A 355 -15.05 -26.03 34.16
CA ALA A 355 -14.30 -26.62 33.04
C ALA A 355 -12.80 -26.24 33.08
N LEU A 356 -12.47 -25.00 33.46
CA LEU A 356 -11.10 -24.52 33.64
C LEU A 356 -10.44 -25.13 34.88
N LEU A 357 -11.15 -25.20 36.02
CA LEU A 357 -10.71 -25.89 37.23
C LEU A 357 -10.38 -27.37 36.96
N ALA A 358 -11.23 -28.08 36.21
CA ALA A 358 -11.05 -29.48 35.81
C ALA A 358 -10.07 -29.70 34.63
N THR A 359 -9.39 -28.66 34.15
CA THR A 359 -8.35 -28.76 33.11
C THR A 359 -7.08 -28.03 33.53
N TYR A 360 -7.07 -26.71 33.41
CA TYR A 360 -5.93 -25.85 33.72
C TYR A 360 -5.59 -25.78 35.20
N GLY A 361 -6.58 -25.86 36.09
CA GLY A 361 -6.42 -25.79 37.54
C GLY A 361 -5.78 -27.03 38.19
N GLN A 362 -5.71 -28.15 37.46
CA GLN A 362 -5.16 -29.42 37.97
C GLN A 362 -3.64 -29.50 37.83
N GLY A 363 -2.97 -30.04 38.86
CA GLY A 363 -1.53 -30.35 38.81
C GLY A 363 -0.59 -29.13 38.74
N ARG A 364 -1.06 -27.93 39.14
CA ARG A 364 -0.23 -26.72 39.18
C ARG A 364 0.49 -26.56 40.53
N PRO A 365 1.66 -25.90 40.56
CA PRO A 365 2.21 -25.29 41.77
C PRO A 365 1.29 -24.20 42.36
N GLU A 366 1.26 -24.07 43.69
CA GLU A 366 0.39 -23.12 44.42
C GLU A 366 0.78 -21.64 44.19
N ASP A 367 2.06 -21.39 43.93
CA ASP A 367 2.64 -20.11 43.54
C ASP A 367 2.35 -19.74 42.07
N ARG A 368 1.94 -20.72 41.24
CA ARG A 368 1.67 -20.53 39.81
C ARG A 368 0.26 -21.01 39.40
N PRO A 369 -0.82 -20.36 39.88
CA PRO A 369 -2.19 -20.62 39.42
C PRO A 369 -2.37 -20.34 37.92
N LEU A 370 -3.55 -20.67 37.39
CA LEU A 370 -4.03 -20.09 36.14
C LEU A 370 -4.72 -18.76 36.47
N TRP A 371 -4.36 -17.68 35.76
CA TRP A 371 -5.09 -16.43 35.83
C TRP A 371 -6.30 -16.43 34.89
N LEU A 372 -7.47 -16.02 35.37
CA LEU A 372 -8.72 -15.99 34.61
C LEU A 372 -9.33 -14.59 34.59
N GLY A 373 -9.75 -14.14 33.42
CA GLY A 373 -10.53 -12.92 33.24
C GLY A 373 -11.35 -12.98 31.95
N SER A 374 -12.03 -11.90 31.58
CA SER A 374 -12.62 -11.76 30.24
C SER A 374 -12.69 -10.30 29.81
N ILE A 375 -12.40 -10.02 28.53
CA ILE A 375 -12.51 -8.68 27.94
C ILE A 375 -13.95 -8.11 27.95
N LYS A 376 -14.98 -8.96 28.13
CA LYS A 376 -16.38 -8.52 28.13
C LYS A 376 -16.72 -7.62 29.33
N SER A 377 -15.94 -7.70 30.41
CA SER A 377 -16.05 -6.76 31.53
C SER A 377 -15.69 -5.31 31.16
N ASN A 378 -14.97 -5.07 30.06
CA ASN A 378 -14.65 -3.73 29.57
C ASN A 378 -15.54 -3.27 28.41
N LEU A 379 -15.97 -4.19 27.53
CA LEU A 379 -16.62 -3.86 26.24
C LEU A 379 -18.08 -4.33 26.11
N GLY A 380 -18.60 -5.06 27.10
CA GLY A 380 -19.76 -5.94 26.91
C GLY A 380 -19.46 -7.11 25.97
N HIS A 381 -20.47 -7.91 25.63
CA HIS A 381 -20.30 -9.00 24.67
C HIS A 381 -20.36 -8.47 23.23
N THR A 382 -19.19 -8.29 22.62
CA THR A 382 -19.02 -7.82 21.22
C THR A 382 -19.32 -8.90 20.15
N GLN A 383 -20.35 -9.72 20.41
CA GLN A 383 -20.92 -10.77 19.56
C GLN A 383 -19.87 -11.58 18.79
N ALA A 384 -19.96 -11.63 17.45
CA ALA A 384 -19.05 -12.38 16.57
C ALA A 384 -17.60 -11.87 16.61
N ALA A 385 -17.35 -10.61 16.99
CA ALA A 385 -16.02 -10.00 17.10
C ALA A 385 -15.33 -10.23 18.45
N ALA A 386 -16.02 -10.83 19.44
CA ALA A 386 -15.52 -10.96 20.81
C ALA A 386 -14.24 -11.82 20.93
N GLY A 387 -14.14 -12.90 20.16
CA GLY A 387 -12.95 -13.75 20.16
C GLY A 387 -11.69 -13.03 19.65
N ALA A 388 -11.83 -12.24 18.58
CA ALA A 388 -10.74 -11.40 18.08
C ALA A 388 -10.31 -10.34 19.12
N ALA A 389 -11.27 -9.76 19.85
CA ALA A 389 -11.01 -8.79 20.92
C ALA A 389 -10.10 -9.38 22.01
N SER A 390 -10.46 -10.57 22.52
CA SER A 390 -9.69 -11.33 23.50
C SER A 390 -8.28 -11.70 23.00
N VAL A 391 -8.13 -12.09 21.73
CA VAL A 391 -6.79 -12.36 21.14
C VAL A 391 -5.93 -11.10 21.10
N ILE A 392 -6.48 -9.95 20.68
CA ILE A 392 -5.75 -8.68 20.64
C ILE A 392 -5.32 -8.27 22.06
N LYS A 393 -6.22 -8.34 23.05
CA LYS A 393 -5.91 -8.11 24.47
C LYS A 393 -4.75 -8.98 24.95
N MET A 394 -4.79 -10.29 24.71
CA MET A 394 -3.75 -11.21 25.22
C MET A 394 -2.41 -11.07 24.48
N VAL A 395 -2.40 -10.73 23.19
CA VAL A 395 -1.16 -10.37 22.46
C VAL A 395 -0.57 -9.08 23.01
N MET A 396 -1.40 -8.07 23.32
CA MET A 396 -0.92 -6.82 23.93
C MET A 396 -0.43 -7.03 25.37
N ALA A 397 -1.10 -7.86 26.17
CA ALA A 397 -0.66 -8.26 27.51
C ALA A 397 0.74 -8.91 27.48
N MET A 398 1.02 -9.80 26.52
CA MET A 398 2.36 -10.38 26.32
C MET A 398 3.41 -9.32 25.89
N ARG A 399 3.01 -8.30 25.13
CA ARG A 399 3.91 -7.24 24.64
C ARG A 399 4.24 -6.20 25.71
N HIS A 400 3.30 -5.90 26.60
CA HIS A 400 3.44 -4.93 27.69
C HIS A 400 3.76 -5.56 29.06
N GLU A 401 3.83 -6.89 29.12
CA GLU A 401 4.31 -7.67 30.26
C GLU A 401 3.44 -7.53 31.53
N LEU A 402 2.14 -7.41 31.29
CA LEU A 402 1.09 -7.19 32.29
C LEU A 402 -0.18 -7.92 31.87
N LEU A 403 -0.81 -8.66 32.79
CA LEU A 403 -2.18 -9.12 32.69
C LEU A 403 -3.11 -8.03 33.26
N PRO A 404 -3.99 -7.41 32.46
CA PRO A 404 -4.95 -6.44 32.97
C PRO A 404 -6.04 -7.12 33.82
N ALA A 405 -6.64 -6.35 34.74
CA ALA A 405 -7.78 -6.81 35.53
C ALA A 405 -9.03 -7.07 34.65
N SER A 406 -10.01 -7.77 35.21
CA SER A 406 -11.39 -7.83 34.71
C SER A 406 -12.31 -7.12 35.69
N LEU A 407 -13.23 -6.31 35.17
CA LEU A 407 -14.08 -5.43 35.97
C LEU A 407 -15.29 -6.17 36.58
N HIS A 408 -15.88 -5.52 37.57
CA HIS A 408 -17.13 -5.95 38.23
C HIS A 408 -17.07 -7.30 38.95
N ILE A 409 -15.88 -7.74 39.36
CA ILE A 409 -15.70 -8.90 40.25
C ILE A 409 -15.64 -8.39 41.69
N ASP A 410 -16.74 -8.54 42.41
CA ASP A 410 -16.89 -8.19 43.83
C ASP A 410 -16.41 -9.33 44.73
N GLU A 411 -16.96 -10.53 44.54
CA GLU A 411 -16.46 -11.79 45.07
C GLU A 411 -16.62 -12.91 44.01
N PRO A 412 -15.80 -13.98 44.03
CA PRO A 412 -15.94 -15.08 43.07
C PRO A 412 -17.28 -15.80 43.19
N THR A 413 -17.90 -16.17 42.08
CA THR A 413 -19.24 -16.80 42.10
C THR A 413 -19.28 -18.05 42.99
N PRO A 414 -20.23 -18.15 43.95
CA PRO A 414 -20.31 -19.28 44.89
C PRO A 414 -20.80 -20.59 44.25
N HIS A 415 -21.08 -20.56 42.93
CA HIS A 415 -21.57 -21.71 42.16
C HIS A 415 -20.46 -22.53 41.49
N ALA A 416 -19.18 -22.15 41.65
CA ALA A 416 -18.02 -22.92 41.19
C ALA A 416 -17.11 -23.31 42.37
N ASP A 417 -16.52 -24.52 42.33
CA ASP A 417 -15.63 -25.00 43.38
C ASP A 417 -14.20 -24.47 43.17
N TRP A 418 -13.97 -23.21 43.52
CA TRP A 418 -12.67 -22.55 43.44
C TRP A 418 -11.57 -23.22 44.30
N ALA A 419 -11.92 -24.07 45.26
CA ALA A 419 -10.96 -24.84 46.04
C ALA A 419 -10.48 -26.12 45.31
N SER A 420 -11.22 -26.60 44.31
CA SER A 420 -10.90 -27.83 43.56
C SER A 420 -9.70 -27.73 42.60
N GLY A 421 -9.13 -26.54 42.38
CA GLY A 421 -7.99 -26.35 41.49
C GLY A 421 -7.39 -24.94 41.54
N ALA A 422 -6.13 -24.82 41.15
CA ALA A 422 -5.38 -23.58 41.22
C ALA A 422 -5.73 -22.62 40.06
N VAL A 423 -6.90 -22.00 40.12
CA VAL A 423 -7.35 -20.91 39.24
C VAL A 423 -7.62 -19.67 40.11
N ARG A 424 -7.20 -18.48 39.67
CA ARG A 424 -7.47 -17.20 40.35
C ARG A 424 -7.99 -16.17 39.36
N LEU A 425 -8.99 -15.39 39.79
CA LEU A 425 -9.54 -14.29 39.00
C LEU A 425 -8.56 -13.10 38.96
N LEU A 426 -8.49 -12.42 37.82
CA LEU A 426 -7.74 -11.18 37.63
C LEU A 426 -8.54 -9.99 38.18
N THR A 427 -8.68 -9.92 39.51
CA THR A 427 -9.32 -8.77 40.20
C THR A 427 -8.43 -7.54 40.24
N GLU A 428 -7.11 -7.71 40.10
CA GLU A 428 -6.12 -6.64 40.01
C GLU A 428 -5.13 -6.92 38.85
N PRO A 429 -4.40 -5.89 38.33
CA PRO A 429 -3.42 -6.10 37.27
C PRO A 429 -2.19 -6.89 37.76
N VAL A 430 -1.89 -8.02 37.11
CA VAL A 430 -0.79 -8.92 37.51
C VAL A 430 0.41 -8.76 36.57
N ALA A 431 1.59 -8.50 37.14
CA ALA A 431 2.84 -8.42 36.36
C ALA A 431 3.16 -9.77 35.68
N TRP A 432 3.46 -9.74 34.39
CA TRP A 432 3.71 -10.93 33.56
C TRP A 432 5.03 -10.78 32.78
N PRO A 433 6.18 -10.67 33.48
CA PRO A 433 7.49 -10.42 32.87
C PRO A 433 7.97 -11.59 32.01
N ARG A 434 8.82 -11.31 31.01
CA ARG A 434 9.60 -12.35 30.33
C ARG A 434 10.44 -13.18 31.31
N GLY A 435 10.41 -14.49 31.14
CA GLY A 435 11.25 -15.45 31.83
C GLY A 435 11.68 -16.58 30.89
N GLU A 436 12.24 -17.65 31.46
CA GLU A 436 12.80 -18.78 30.69
C GLU A 436 11.75 -19.55 29.88
N ARG A 437 10.53 -19.73 30.41
CA ARG A 437 9.41 -20.31 29.67
C ARG A 437 8.68 -19.23 28.86
N PRO A 438 8.31 -19.49 27.59
CA PRO A 438 7.41 -18.62 26.84
C PRO A 438 6.07 -18.41 27.57
N ARG A 439 5.70 -17.15 27.75
CA ARG A 439 4.40 -16.74 28.27
C ARG A 439 3.29 -17.17 27.30
N ARG A 440 2.25 -17.80 27.83
CA ARG A 440 1.18 -18.46 27.05
C ARG A 440 -0.20 -18.17 27.62
N ALA A 441 -1.17 -17.98 26.74
CA ALA A 441 -2.57 -17.73 27.11
C ALA A 441 -3.54 -18.61 26.31
N GLY A 442 -4.59 -19.09 26.97
CA GLY A 442 -5.78 -19.59 26.29
C GLY A 442 -6.75 -18.45 25.96
N VAL A 443 -7.54 -18.62 24.90
CA VAL A 443 -8.69 -17.74 24.59
C VAL A 443 -9.89 -18.61 24.26
N SER A 444 -10.99 -18.43 24.99
CA SER A 444 -12.23 -19.22 24.85
C SER A 444 -13.35 -18.41 24.19
N ALA A 445 -14.13 -19.04 23.32
CA ALA A 445 -15.44 -18.54 22.93
C ALA A 445 -16.41 -19.68 22.67
N PHE A 446 -17.59 -19.60 23.27
CA PHE A 446 -18.63 -20.63 23.21
C PHE A 446 -19.87 -20.02 22.55
N GLY A 447 -20.25 -20.52 21.38
CA GLY A 447 -21.40 -20.02 20.62
C GLY A 447 -22.72 -20.49 21.23
N ILE A 448 -23.76 -19.66 21.19
CA ILE A 448 -25.10 -20.01 21.69
C ILE A 448 -25.78 -21.17 20.93
N SER A 449 -25.21 -21.59 19.79
CA SER A 449 -25.53 -22.82 19.05
C SER A 449 -24.76 -24.06 19.53
N GLY A 450 -24.06 -23.97 20.67
CA GLY A 450 -23.22 -25.01 21.25
C GLY A 450 -21.87 -25.21 20.57
N THR A 451 -21.45 -24.36 19.62
CA THR A 451 -20.15 -24.48 18.94
C THR A 451 -19.04 -23.78 19.74
N ASN A 452 -18.11 -24.56 20.29
CA ASN A 452 -17.02 -24.07 21.12
C ASN A 452 -15.72 -23.92 20.31
N ALA A 453 -14.95 -22.87 20.60
CA ALA A 453 -13.59 -22.69 20.10
C ALA A 453 -12.63 -22.33 21.24
N HIS A 454 -11.41 -22.86 21.18
CA HIS A 454 -10.32 -22.46 22.08
C HIS A 454 -9.01 -22.33 21.29
N LEU A 455 -8.29 -21.21 21.49
CA LEU A 455 -6.97 -20.95 20.91
C LEU A 455 -5.90 -20.96 22.01
N ILE A 456 -4.69 -21.42 21.68
CA ILE A 456 -3.50 -21.27 22.52
C ILE A 456 -2.55 -20.28 21.86
N LEU A 457 -2.32 -19.15 22.55
CA LEU A 457 -1.39 -18.09 22.18
C LEU A 457 -0.07 -18.26 22.92
N GLU A 458 1.03 -17.88 22.28
CA GLU A 458 2.39 -17.82 22.83
C GLU A 458 3.03 -16.47 22.46
N GLN A 459 3.89 -15.95 23.33
CA GLN A 459 4.64 -14.74 23.03
C GLN A 459 5.46 -14.88 21.73
N ALA A 460 5.66 -13.77 21.02
CA ALA A 460 6.56 -13.76 19.86
C ALA A 460 7.96 -14.28 20.27
N PRO A 461 8.64 -15.05 19.40
CA PRO A 461 10.05 -15.39 19.61
C PRO A 461 10.88 -14.13 19.84
N ALA A 462 11.97 -14.25 20.60
CA ALA A 462 12.98 -13.19 20.63
C ALA A 462 13.45 -12.91 19.19
N PRO A 463 13.60 -11.65 18.77
CA PRO A 463 14.21 -11.33 17.48
C PRO A 463 15.54 -12.08 17.38
N ALA A 464 15.77 -12.79 16.28
CA ALA A 464 17.06 -13.40 16.00
C ALA A 464 18.09 -12.27 16.01
N GLY A 465 18.96 -12.28 17.03
CA GLY A 465 19.67 -11.07 17.41
C GLY A 465 20.50 -10.52 16.26
N THR A 466 20.22 -9.27 15.86
CA THR A 466 21.29 -8.42 15.33
C THR A 466 22.45 -8.56 16.31
N PRO A 467 23.64 -8.99 15.87
CA PRO A 467 24.74 -9.20 16.78
C PRO A 467 25.01 -7.87 17.46
N SER A 468 24.77 -7.81 18.76
CA SER A 468 25.26 -6.71 19.57
C SER A 468 26.77 -6.78 19.43
N VAL A 469 27.32 -5.88 18.62
CA VAL A 469 28.74 -5.54 18.67
C VAL A 469 28.90 -4.90 20.04
N ALA A 470 29.13 -5.76 21.04
CA ALA A 470 29.57 -5.33 22.35
C ALA A 470 30.80 -4.48 22.10
N MET A 471 30.70 -3.18 22.41
CA MET A 471 31.76 -2.21 22.22
C MET A 471 32.89 -2.50 23.21
N VAL A 472 33.64 -3.57 22.93
CA VAL A 472 35.01 -3.75 23.42
C VAL A 472 35.78 -2.54 22.91
N PRO A 473 36.35 -1.69 23.77
CA PRO A 473 37.12 -0.54 23.33
C PRO A 473 38.44 -1.03 22.73
N THR A 474 38.44 -1.24 21.42
CA THR A 474 39.65 -1.51 20.65
C THR A 474 40.33 -0.19 20.29
N ASP A 475 41.21 0.27 21.18
CA ASP A 475 42.20 1.29 20.83
C ASP A 475 43.15 0.69 19.77
N GLY A 476 43.09 1.17 18.52
CA GLY A 476 44.02 0.77 17.46
C GLY A 476 43.54 1.05 16.03
N ASP A 477 44.31 1.82 15.28
CA ASP A 477 44.10 2.07 13.85
C ASP A 477 44.35 0.81 13.00
N SER A 478 43.43 0.44 12.11
CA SER A 478 43.73 -0.22 10.82
C SER A 478 42.49 -0.28 9.92
N ASP A 479 42.69 -0.19 8.59
CA ASP A 479 41.61 -0.19 7.60
C ASP A 479 40.90 -1.55 7.47
N GLY A 480 39.56 -1.52 7.45
CA GLY A 480 38.72 -2.70 7.21
C GLY A 480 37.36 -2.33 6.62
N VAL A 481 37.16 -2.58 5.33
CA VAL A 481 35.92 -2.21 4.60
C VAL A 481 34.72 -3.00 5.16
N SER A 482 33.92 -2.33 5.97
CA SER A 482 32.67 -2.86 6.53
C SER A 482 31.49 -2.62 5.59
N ALA A 483 30.60 -3.59 5.47
CA ALA A 483 29.54 -3.57 4.46
C ALA A 483 28.39 -2.61 4.82
N GLY A 484 28.26 -1.52 4.05
CA GLY A 484 26.97 -0.89 3.76
C GLY A 484 26.21 -0.24 4.92
N GLY A 485 26.88 0.22 5.97
CA GLY A 485 26.25 1.09 6.97
C GLY A 485 25.81 2.41 6.33
N VAL A 486 24.51 2.72 6.36
CA VAL A 486 24.00 4.04 5.94
C VAL A 486 24.53 5.08 6.92
N SER A 487 25.30 6.06 6.43
CA SER A 487 25.81 7.13 7.28
C SER A 487 24.64 7.99 7.78
N ALA A 488 24.51 8.12 9.10
CA ALA A 488 23.58 9.06 9.70
C ALA A 488 23.93 10.50 9.27
N GLY A 489 22.91 11.30 8.95
CA GLY A 489 23.08 12.70 8.51
C GLY A 489 23.00 12.95 7.00
N GLY A 490 22.33 12.08 6.24
CA GLY A 490 21.98 12.33 4.83
C GLY A 490 20.71 13.17 4.65
N VAL A 491 20.43 13.60 3.41
CA VAL A 491 19.11 14.17 3.04
C VAL A 491 18.09 13.03 2.94
N VAL A 492 17.01 13.10 3.73
CA VAL A 492 15.94 12.09 3.77
C VAL A 492 14.66 12.62 3.13
N PRO A 493 14.02 11.86 2.21
CA PRO A 493 12.68 12.17 1.71
C PRO A 493 11.59 11.46 2.53
N TRP A 494 10.64 12.22 3.08
CA TRP A 494 9.38 11.68 3.59
C TRP A 494 8.30 11.80 2.50
N VAL A 495 7.97 10.68 1.87
CA VAL A 495 6.92 10.59 0.84
C VAL A 495 5.57 10.34 1.50
N ILE A 496 4.63 11.25 1.32
CA ILE A 496 3.29 11.18 1.93
C ILE A 496 2.24 11.25 0.82
N SER A 497 1.18 10.45 0.92
CA SER A 497 0.11 10.43 -0.07
C SER A 497 -1.25 10.11 0.53
N GLY A 498 -2.32 10.47 -0.18
CA GLY A 498 -3.70 10.14 0.18
C GLY A 498 -4.62 10.14 -1.04
N ARG A 499 -5.82 9.57 -0.89
CA ARG A 499 -6.89 9.70 -1.90
C ARG A 499 -7.63 11.03 -1.69
N GLY A 500 -7.07 12.09 -2.26
CA GLY A 500 -7.59 13.46 -2.14
C GLY A 500 -6.72 14.35 -1.25
N ALA A 501 -6.93 15.66 -1.36
CA ALA A 501 -6.14 16.66 -0.63
C ALA A 501 -6.38 16.63 0.89
N GLU A 502 -7.58 16.25 1.32
CA GLU A 502 -7.91 16.11 2.75
C GLU A 502 -7.24 14.87 3.36
N ALA A 503 -7.32 13.71 2.69
CA ALA A 503 -6.63 12.49 3.10
C ALA A 503 -5.09 12.70 3.22
N LEU A 504 -4.49 13.45 2.29
CA LEU A 504 -3.07 13.82 2.36
C LEU A 504 -2.73 14.64 3.63
N ARG A 505 -3.60 15.58 4.01
CA ARG A 505 -3.44 16.41 5.23
C ARG A 505 -3.71 15.61 6.50
N GLY A 506 -4.71 14.73 6.48
CA GLY A 506 -5.00 13.79 7.56
C GLY A 506 -3.83 12.84 7.83
N GLN A 507 -3.27 12.24 6.79
CA GLN A 507 -2.08 11.39 6.90
C GLN A 507 -0.86 12.16 7.44
N ALA A 508 -0.65 13.41 7.00
CA ALA A 508 0.41 14.25 7.53
C ALA A 508 0.23 14.54 9.04
N ARG A 509 -1.01 14.80 9.48
CA ARG A 509 -1.34 15.03 10.89
C ARG A 509 -1.15 13.77 11.75
N ALA A 510 -1.70 12.63 11.31
CA ALA A 510 -1.57 11.35 12.01
C ALA A 510 -0.11 10.90 12.15
N LEU A 511 0.73 11.17 11.13
CA LEU A 511 2.17 10.97 11.23
C LEU A 511 2.81 11.92 12.25
N ALA A 512 2.45 13.20 12.27
CA ALA A 512 3.00 14.16 13.24
C ALA A 512 2.66 13.77 14.69
N GLU A 513 1.41 13.37 14.96
CA GLU A 513 0.94 12.90 16.26
C GLU A 513 1.65 11.59 16.69
N ARG A 514 1.86 10.65 15.76
CA ARG A 514 2.66 9.44 16.01
C ARG A 514 4.13 9.77 16.32
N LEU A 515 4.74 10.72 15.62
CA LEU A 515 6.15 11.08 15.83
C LEU A 515 6.36 11.96 17.07
N ALA A 516 5.37 12.73 17.49
CA ALA A 516 5.38 13.43 18.78
C ALA A 516 5.37 12.47 19.98
N THR A 517 4.76 11.28 19.81
CA THR A 517 4.67 10.23 20.85
C THR A 517 5.79 9.18 20.77
N ASN A 518 6.65 9.23 19.74
CA ASN A 518 7.76 8.30 19.49
C ASN A 518 9.01 9.10 19.07
N PRO A 519 9.63 9.86 19.99
CA PRO A 519 10.76 10.77 19.70
C PRO A 519 12.06 10.05 19.33
N GLU A 520 12.23 8.81 19.77
CA GLU A 520 13.41 7.96 19.54
C GLU A 520 13.52 7.39 18.11
N THR A 521 12.43 7.38 17.34
CA THR A 521 12.44 6.94 15.94
C THR A 521 13.30 7.88 15.06
N SER A 522 14.20 7.35 14.23
CA SER A 522 15.03 8.18 13.34
C SER A 522 14.26 8.81 12.17
N ALA A 523 14.87 9.75 11.44
CA ALA A 523 14.24 10.31 10.23
C ALA A 523 14.28 9.30 9.07
N GLU A 524 15.35 8.52 9.02
CA GLU A 524 15.65 7.47 8.06
C GLU A 524 14.64 6.31 8.16
N GLU A 525 14.33 5.83 9.36
CA GLU A 525 13.30 4.80 9.58
C GLU A 525 11.91 5.24 9.12
N VAL A 526 11.55 6.51 9.32
CA VAL A 526 10.28 7.08 8.85
C VAL A 526 10.26 7.14 7.32
N GLY A 527 11.30 7.70 6.70
CA GLY A 527 11.40 7.80 5.23
C GLY A 527 11.37 6.43 4.55
N TRP A 528 12.10 5.46 5.09
CA TRP A 528 12.08 4.07 4.63
C TRP A 528 10.69 3.43 4.79
N SER A 529 10.08 3.55 5.97
CA SER A 529 8.75 2.96 6.25
C SER A 529 7.67 3.51 5.32
N LEU A 530 7.69 4.83 5.05
CA LEU A 530 6.76 5.50 4.15
C LEU A 530 6.83 5.01 2.69
N ILE A 531 7.98 4.53 2.24
CA ILE A 531 8.15 4.01 0.86
C ILE A 531 7.96 2.49 0.81
N ALA A 532 8.52 1.75 1.77
CA ALA A 532 8.47 0.28 1.78
C ALA A 532 7.08 -0.28 2.16
N THR A 533 6.40 0.36 3.13
CA THR A 533 5.24 -0.25 3.82
C THR A 533 3.91 0.44 3.55
N ARG A 534 3.85 1.42 2.62
CA ARG A 534 2.63 2.18 2.33
C ARG A 534 2.31 2.24 0.84
N SER A 535 1.03 2.40 0.55
CA SER A 535 0.51 2.56 -0.81
C SER A 535 0.66 4.02 -1.22
N VAL A 536 1.18 4.30 -2.42
CA VAL A 536 1.35 5.68 -2.89
C VAL A 536 0.18 6.10 -3.78
N PHE A 537 -0.69 6.97 -3.27
CA PHE A 537 -1.91 7.45 -3.93
C PHE A 537 -1.67 8.69 -4.82
N ASP A 538 -2.70 9.19 -5.51
CA ASP A 538 -2.53 10.22 -6.56
C ASP A 538 -2.29 11.64 -6.01
N HIS A 539 -2.80 12.00 -4.82
CA HIS A 539 -2.36 13.21 -4.12
C HIS A 539 -1.11 12.88 -3.30
N ARG A 540 -0.01 13.61 -3.56
CA ARG A 540 1.32 13.33 -3.00
C ARG A 540 1.98 14.63 -2.54
N ALA A 541 2.78 14.52 -1.49
CA ALA A 541 3.81 15.49 -1.14
C ALA A 541 5.10 14.74 -0.78
N VAL A 542 6.25 15.36 -1.04
CA VAL A 542 7.55 14.88 -0.54
C VAL A 542 8.14 15.98 0.33
N ILE A 543 8.42 15.68 1.59
CA ILE A 543 9.13 16.58 2.50
C ILE A 543 10.60 16.17 2.46
N ILE A 544 11.49 17.11 2.16
CA ILE A 544 12.93 16.86 1.97
C ILE A 544 13.71 17.67 3.01
N GLY A 545 14.59 17.02 3.77
CA GLY A 545 15.39 17.66 4.80
C GLY A 545 16.51 16.76 5.33
N GLN A 546 17.44 17.33 6.08
CA GLN A 546 18.57 16.61 6.68
C GLN A 546 18.31 16.21 8.14
N HIS A 547 17.34 16.84 8.80
CA HIS A 547 17.11 16.70 10.23
C HIS A 547 15.63 16.46 10.56
N ARG A 548 15.35 15.68 11.61
CA ARG A 548 13.99 15.32 12.05
C ARG A 548 13.11 16.56 12.28
N ASP A 549 13.65 17.61 12.89
CA ASP A 549 12.88 18.83 13.22
C ASP A 549 12.48 19.64 11.97
N GLU A 550 13.33 19.66 10.94
CA GLU A 550 13.04 20.28 9.63
C GLU A 550 11.93 19.50 8.90
N LEU A 551 12.02 18.17 8.91
CA LEU A 551 11.02 17.27 8.33
C LEU A 551 9.68 17.35 9.07
N LEU A 552 9.69 17.41 10.41
CA LEU A 552 8.50 17.65 11.23
C LEU A 552 7.90 19.05 11.00
N THR A 553 8.72 20.08 10.75
CA THR A 553 8.22 21.42 10.42
C THR A 553 7.49 21.41 9.07
N GLY A 554 8.07 20.77 8.05
CA GLY A 554 7.39 20.55 6.76
C GLY A 554 6.13 19.69 6.90
N LEU A 555 6.13 18.69 7.80
CA LEU A 555 4.98 17.82 8.05
C LEU A 555 3.79 18.58 8.66
N ASN A 556 4.05 19.46 9.63
CA ASN A 556 3.02 20.29 10.26
C ASN A 556 2.50 21.38 9.31
N ALA A 557 3.35 21.93 8.44
CA ALA A 557 2.91 22.82 7.37
C ALA A 557 1.99 22.11 6.36
N LEU A 558 2.35 20.90 5.92
CA LEU A 558 1.51 20.06 5.06
C LEU A 558 0.17 19.72 5.74
N ALA A 559 0.18 19.28 7.00
CA ALA A 559 -1.02 18.93 7.78
C ALA A 559 -2.00 20.10 7.99
N THR A 560 -1.51 21.34 7.90
CA THR A 560 -2.32 22.57 7.97
C THR A 560 -2.60 23.20 6.60
N GLY A 561 -2.00 22.69 5.53
CA GLY A 561 -2.18 23.19 4.17
C GLY A 561 -1.38 24.45 3.82
N HIS A 562 -0.32 24.75 4.58
CA HIS A 562 0.60 25.84 4.30
C HIS A 562 1.76 25.40 3.40
N THR A 563 2.24 26.30 2.55
CA THR A 563 3.47 26.08 1.77
C THR A 563 4.70 26.21 2.66
N HIS A 564 5.69 25.35 2.45
CA HIS A 564 6.97 25.39 3.18
C HIS A 564 8.11 24.99 2.22
N PRO A 565 9.33 25.57 2.31
CA PRO A 565 10.40 25.32 1.34
C PRO A 565 10.85 23.86 1.20
N THR A 566 10.64 23.04 2.23
CA THR A 566 10.97 21.60 2.23
C THR A 566 9.90 20.72 1.56
N ILE A 567 8.72 21.25 1.26
CA ILE A 567 7.61 20.52 0.66
C ILE A 567 7.67 20.63 -0.87
N THR A 568 7.72 19.48 -1.55
CA THR A 568 7.51 19.36 -2.99
C THR A 568 6.16 18.71 -3.27
N GLU A 569 5.24 19.45 -3.91
CA GLU A 569 3.93 18.96 -4.37
C GLU A 569 3.84 18.95 -5.91
N PRO A 570 3.09 18.02 -6.53
CA PRO A 570 2.83 18.03 -7.97
C PRO A 570 2.06 19.28 -8.41
N THR A 571 2.59 20.03 -9.38
CA THR A 571 1.95 21.23 -9.94
C THR A 571 0.63 20.95 -10.67
N THR A 572 0.33 19.68 -10.94
CA THR A 572 -0.96 19.20 -11.44
C THR A 572 -1.32 17.89 -10.75
N THR A 573 -2.55 17.79 -10.22
CA THR A 573 -3.16 16.49 -9.94
C THR A 573 -3.34 15.74 -11.25
N ALA A 574 -2.61 14.63 -11.42
CA ALA A 574 -2.75 13.77 -12.58
C ALA A 574 -4.06 12.98 -12.46
N THR A 575 -5.14 13.47 -13.07
CA THR A 575 -6.48 12.85 -13.05
C THR A 575 -6.62 11.59 -13.90
N GLY A 576 -5.49 10.92 -14.19
CA GLY A 576 -5.43 9.54 -14.63
C GLY A 576 -4.52 8.80 -13.66
N GLY A 577 -5.11 7.90 -12.86
CA GLY A 577 -4.41 7.21 -11.77
C GLY A 577 -3.21 6.39 -12.25
N LEU A 578 -2.28 6.14 -11.34
CA LEU A 578 -1.01 5.46 -11.63
C LEU A 578 -1.18 3.94 -11.81
N SER A 579 -1.76 3.55 -12.94
CA SER A 579 -2.04 2.17 -13.36
C SER A 579 -0.79 1.39 -13.80
N GLY A 580 0.17 1.25 -12.89
CA GLY A 580 1.29 0.30 -12.96
C GLY A 580 2.28 0.50 -14.11
N PRO A 581 3.19 -0.47 -14.32
CA PRO A 581 4.14 -0.49 -15.44
C PRO A 581 3.42 -0.86 -16.75
N GLY A 582 2.59 0.07 -17.27
CA GLY A 582 1.80 -0.16 -18.48
C GLY A 582 1.05 1.03 -19.06
N THR A 583 1.01 2.19 -18.39
CA THR A 583 0.38 3.39 -18.95
C THR A 583 1.18 3.95 -20.14
N ASN A 584 0.51 4.35 -21.22
CA ASN A 584 1.11 4.90 -22.46
C ASN A 584 1.70 6.33 -22.30
N GLY A 585 2.29 6.64 -21.15
CA GLY A 585 3.12 7.83 -20.97
C GLY A 585 4.45 7.67 -21.72
N ILE A 586 4.94 8.75 -22.32
CA ILE A 586 6.34 8.80 -22.74
C ILE A 586 7.17 8.84 -21.46
N GLY A 587 8.01 7.83 -21.23
CA GLY A 587 8.88 7.77 -20.04
C GLY A 587 9.94 8.87 -20.01
N PRO A 588 10.81 8.91 -18.99
CA PRO A 588 11.67 10.05 -18.73
C PRO A 588 12.59 10.36 -19.91
N VAL A 589 12.78 11.65 -20.17
CA VAL A 589 13.65 12.16 -21.25
C VAL A 589 14.78 12.96 -20.63
N LEU A 590 15.99 12.40 -20.64
CA LEU A 590 17.17 13.09 -20.12
C LEU A 590 17.69 14.11 -21.14
N VAL A 591 17.90 15.35 -20.69
CA VAL A 591 18.36 16.47 -21.53
C VAL A 591 19.77 16.86 -21.11
N PHE A 592 20.71 16.77 -22.06
CA PHE A 592 22.14 16.94 -21.86
C PHE A 592 22.56 18.33 -22.38
N PRO A 593 22.75 19.35 -21.51
CA PRO A 593 23.02 20.72 -21.93
C PRO A 593 24.37 20.92 -22.64
N GLY A 594 24.50 22.11 -23.23
CA GLY A 594 25.76 22.63 -23.74
C GLY A 594 26.65 23.21 -22.63
N GLN A 595 27.74 23.88 -23.02
CA GLN A 595 28.52 24.72 -22.12
C GLN A 595 27.66 25.90 -21.63
N GLY A 596 27.82 26.29 -20.36
CA GLY A 596 27.02 27.31 -19.67
C GLY A 596 26.27 26.82 -18.43
N SER A 597 26.33 25.53 -18.10
CA SER A 597 25.74 24.95 -16.87
C SER A 597 26.76 24.66 -15.76
N GLN A 598 28.04 24.95 -15.98
CA GLN A 598 29.11 24.70 -15.02
C GLN A 598 29.13 25.71 -13.85
N TRP A 599 29.68 25.27 -12.72
CA TRP A 599 30.00 26.10 -11.54
C TRP A 599 31.15 25.45 -10.76
N LEU A 600 31.89 26.23 -9.96
CA LEU A 600 33.03 25.72 -9.18
C LEU A 600 32.55 24.83 -8.03
N GLY A 601 33.10 23.61 -7.91
CA GLY A 601 32.66 22.61 -6.92
C GLY A 601 31.50 21.71 -7.40
N MET A 602 31.07 21.81 -8.66
CA MET A 602 29.99 20.98 -9.20
C MET A 602 30.30 19.48 -9.08
N GLY A 603 29.41 18.74 -8.40
CA GLY A 603 29.57 17.29 -8.19
C GLY A 603 30.58 16.89 -7.10
N ALA A 604 31.24 17.84 -6.43
CA ALA A 604 32.20 17.52 -5.37
C ALA A 604 31.55 16.77 -4.18
N GLU A 605 30.38 17.21 -3.72
CA GLU A 605 29.61 16.52 -2.68
C GLU A 605 29.21 15.09 -3.09
N LEU A 606 28.89 14.87 -4.37
CA LEU A 606 28.53 13.55 -4.90
C LEU A 606 29.74 12.60 -5.00
N LEU A 607 30.97 13.11 -5.06
CA LEU A 607 32.20 12.29 -4.95
C LEU A 607 32.39 11.69 -3.55
N ASP A 608 31.91 12.38 -2.52
CA ASP A 608 32.05 11.94 -1.13
C ASP A 608 30.80 11.21 -0.61
N THR A 609 29.63 11.42 -1.22
CA THR A 609 28.34 10.86 -0.77
C THR A 609 27.73 9.78 -1.67
N SER A 610 28.13 9.66 -2.95
CA SER A 610 27.51 8.72 -3.90
C SER A 610 28.54 7.79 -4.56
N PRO A 611 28.67 6.54 -4.09
CA PRO A 611 29.57 5.55 -4.70
C PRO A 611 29.28 5.28 -6.18
N VAL A 612 28.01 5.38 -6.60
CA VAL A 612 27.59 5.21 -8.00
C VAL A 612 28.10 6.35 -8.88
N PHE A 613 27.91 7.60 -8.44
CA PHE A 613 28.44 8.77 -9.14
C PHE A 613 29.97 8.73 -9.20
N THR A 614 30.61 8.42 -8.08
CA THR A 614 32.08 8.33 -7.95
C THR A 614 32.67 7.25 -8.85
N THR A 615 32.08 6.06 -8.89
CA THR A 615 32.49 4.97 -9.79
C THR A 615 32.41 5.43 -11.24
N ARG A 616 31.27 5.98 -11.66
CA ARG A 616 31.07 6.41 -13.05
C ARG A 616 31.96 7.59 -13.45
N LEU A 617 32.23 8.52 -12.52
CA LEU A 617 33.16 9.62 -12.78
C LEU A 617 34.60 9.11 -12.90
N THR A 618 34.99 8.11 -12.09
CA THR A 618 36.31 7.46 -12.17
C THR A 618 36.50 6.76 -13.51
N GLU A 619 35.49 6.05 -14.02
CA GLU A 619 35.51 5.49 -15.39
C GLU A 619 35.65 6.59 -16.45
N CYS A 620 34.96 7.72 -16.29
CA CYS A 620 35.12 8.88 -17.19
C CYS A 620 36.53 9.50 -17.11
N GLU A 621 37.14 9.59 -15.93
CA GLU A 621 38.52 10.09 -15.75
C GLU A 621 39.54 9.14 -16.40
N GLN A 622 39.38 7.83 -16.23
CA GLN A 622 40.20 6.80 -16.88
C GLN A 622 40.10 6.86 -18.41
N ALA A 623 38.88 6.99 -18.96
CA ALA A 623 38.67 7.12 -20.39
C ALA A 623 39.23 8.45 -20.98
N LEU A 624 39.29 9.52 -20.17
CA LEU A 624 39.86 10.81 -20.56
C LEU A 624 41.39 10.86 -20.44
N ALA A 625 42.00 10.12 -19.51
CA ALA A 625 43.43 10.19 -19.21
C ALA A 625 44.39 10.05 -20.43
N PRO A 626 44.11 9.25 -21.47
CA PRO A 626 44.93 9.20 -22.69
C PRO A 626 44.88 10.47 -23.56
N HIS A 627 44.05 11.46 -23.20
CA HIS A 627 43.68 12.60 -24.03
C HIS A 627 43.76 13.96 -23.31
N ILE A 628 43.96 13.98 -21.99
CA ILE A 628 44.11 15.20 -21.16
C ILE A 628 45.40 15.14 -20.34
N ASN A 629 45.79 16.26 -19.73
CA ASN A 629 47.00 16.40 -18.90
C ASN A 629 46.72 17.03 -17.52
N TRP A 630 45.51 16.80 -17.00
CA TRP A 630 44.98 17.32 -15.74
C TRP A 630 44.03 16.27 -15.14
N SER A 631 43.89 16.21 -13.81
CA SER A 631 42.91 15.32 -13.16
C SER A 631 41.51 15.93 -13.18
N LEU A 632 40.52 15.12 -13.52
CA LEU A 632 39.10 15.48 -13.44
C LEU A 632 38.68 15.64 -11.97
N THR A 633 39.07 14.71 -11.10
CA THR A 633 38.79 14.78 -9.66
C THR A 633 39.37 16.05 -9.02
N ASP A 634 40.61 16.43 -9.34
CA ASP A 634 41.20 17.69 -8.84
C ASP A 634 40.39 18.92 -9.28
N VAL A 635 39.99 18.97 -10.56
CA VAL A 635 39.19 20.08 -11.13
C VAL A 635 37.83 20.21 -10.45
N LEU A 636 37.21 19.12 -9.98
CA LEU A 636 35.97 19.19 -9.21
C LEU A 636 36.21 19.60 -7.75
N ARG A 637 37.28 19.10 -7.11
CA ARG A 637 37.57 19.34 -5.68
C ARG A 637 38.13 20.74 -5.35
N GLY A 638 38.56 21.53 -6.35
CA GLY A 638 38.88 22.96 -6.12
C GLY A 638 40.20 23.24 -5.39
N GLY A 639 41.15 22.30 -5.39
CA GLY A 639 42.44 22.42 -4.69
C GLY A 639 43.34 23.56 -5.17
N ILE A 640 44.39 23.85 -4.39
CA ILE A 640 45.25 25.05 -4.48
C ILE A 640 45.94 25.22 -5.86
N ASN A 641 46.19 24.13 -6.59
CA ASN A 641 46.79 24.14 -7.93
C ASN A 641 45.82 23.72 -9.05
N THR A 642 44.51 23.98 -8.88
CA THR A 642 43.49 23.53 -9.85
C THR A 642 43.69 24.08 -11.25
N THR A 643 43.40 23.24 -12.25
CA THR A 643 43.36 23.70 -13.64
C THR A 643 42.11 24.54 -13.86
N ASP A 644 42.30 25.75 -14.39
CA ASP A 644 41.24 26.73 -14.69
C ASP A 644 40.05 26.12 -15.46
N LEU A 645 38.90 26.03 -14.77
CA LEU A 645 37.64 25.48 -15.28
C LEU A 645 37.00 26.35 -16.38
N THR A 646 37.41 27.61 -16.56
CA THR A 646 36.89 28.45 -17.67
C THR A 646 37.45 28.05 -19.03
N ARG A 647 38.57 27.31 -19.06
CA ARG A 647 39.19 26.80 -20.28
C ARG A 647 38.29 25.81 -21.02
N VAL A 648 38.10 26.05 -22.33
CA VAL A 648 37.29 25.18 -23.19
C VAL A 648 37.76 23.72 -23.18
N ASP A 649 39.07 23.48 -23.09
CA ASP A 649 39.66 22.13 -23.07
C ASP A 649 39.54 21.39 -21.72
N VAL A 650 39.02 22.07 -20.70
CA VAL A 650 38.72 21.51 -19.36
C VAL A 650 37.21 21.39 -19.16
N ILE A 651 36.48 22.48 -19.39
CA ILE A 651 35.05 22.66 -19.12
C ILE A 651 34.17 21.62 -19.85
N GLN A 652 34.56 21.21 -21.07
CA GLN A 652 33.76 20.33 -21.91
C GLN A 652 33.89 18.84 -21.53
N PRO A 653 35.10 18.26 -21.41
CA PRO A 653 35.26 16.93 -20.82
C PRO A 653 34.69 16.82 -19.40
N THR A 654 34.86 17.85 -18.57
CA THR A 654 34.32 17.89 -17.20
C THR A 654 32.79 17.82 -17.19
N LEU A 655 32.12 18.65 -18.00
CA LEU A 655 30.65 18.60 -18.13
C LEU A 655 30.16 17.27 -18.74
N TRP A 656 30.89 16.69 -19.70
CA TRP A 656 30.58 15.39 -20.28
C TRP A 656 30.60 14.28 -19.23
N ALA A 657 31.64 14.22 -18.40
CA ALA A 657 31.79 13.23 -17.34
C ALA A 657 30.71 13.36 -16.25
N ILE A 658 30.42 14.59 -15.80
CA ILE A 658 29.34 14.85 -14.83
C ILE A 658 27.98 14.43 -15.40
N MET A 659 27.66 14.79 -16.65
CA MET A 659 26.36 14.43 -17.23
C MET A 659 26.16 12.91 -17.37
N ILE A 660 27.22 12.16 -17.69
CA ILE A 660 27.17 10.69 -17.72
C ILE A 660 27.03 10.10 -16.31
N SER A 661 27.74 10.67 -15.32
CA SER A 661 27.71 10.20 -13.94
C SER A 661 26.37 10.48 -13.24
N LEU A 662 25.75 11.62 -13.53
CA LEU A 662 24.38 11.93 -13.11
C LEU A 662 23.36 11.01 -13.81
N ALA A 663 23.55 10.67 -15.09
CA ALA A 663 22.66 9.74 -15.77
C ALA A 663 22.71 8.32 -15.17
N ALA A 664 23.92 7.84 -14.79
CA ALA A 664 24.06 6.57 -14.07
C ALA A 664 23.44 6.61 -12.66
N LEU A 665 23.51 7.74 -11.96
CA LEU A 665 22.82 7.92 -10.68
C LEU A 665 21.29 7.89 -10.82
N TRP A 666 20.73 8.51 -11.86
CA TRP A 666 19.29 8.39 -12.16
C TRP A 666 18.87 6.95 -12.51
N ASP A 667 19.66 6.25 -13.31
CA ASP A 667 19.39 4.86 -13.70
C ASP A 667 19.47 3.89 -12.50
N HIS A 668 20.42 4.11 -11.58
CA HIS A 668 20.51 3.38 -10.31
C HIS A 668 19.26 3.53 -9.43
N HIS A 669 18.60 4.70 -9.46
CA HIS A 669 17.30 4.93 -8.82
C HIS A 669 16.10 4.48 -9.68
N GLY A 670 16.32 3.69 -10.73
CA GLY A 670 15.28 3.11 -11.59
C GLY A 670 14.72 4.05 -12.66
N ILE A 671 15.36 5.20 -12.91
CA ILE A 671 14.86 6.24 -13.83
C ILE A 671 15.62 6.15 -15.17
N THR A 672 15.44 5.02 -15.85
CA THR A 672 16.03 4.73 -17.16
C THR A 672 15.37 5.59 -18.27
N PRO A 673 16.14 6.35 -19.08
CA PRO A 673 15.58 7.23 -20.11
C PRO A 673 14.89 6.46 -21.26
N THR A 674 13.66 6.86 -21.59
CA THR A 674 12.98 6.42 -22.84
C THR A 674 13.50 7.19 -24.06
N ALA A 675 14.06 8.38 -23.86
CA ALA A 675 14.80 9.11 -24.88
C ALA A 675 15.87 10.02 -24.25
N VAL A 676 16.86 10.43 -25.06
CA VAL A 676 17.87 11.41 -24.68
C VAL A 676 17.93 12.55 -25.70
N ILE A 677 18.21 13.78 -25.24
CA ILE A 677 18.35 14.96 -26.11
C ILE A 677 19.61 15.72 -25.71
N GLY A 678 20.57 15.81 -26.62
CA GLY A 678 21.76 16.66 -26.44
C GLY A 678 21.58 18.09 -26.97
N HIS A 679 22.30 19.04 -26.38
CA HIS A 679 22.53 20.37 -26.94
C HIS A 679 24.01 20.55 -27.27
N SER A 680 24.34 20.54 -28.56
CA SER A 680 25.69 20.76 -29.08
C SER A 680 26.73 19.77 -28.53
N GLN A 681 27.40 20.08 -27.42
CA GLN A 681 28.39 19.17 -26.83
C GLN A 681 27.72 18.05 -26.01
N GLY A 682 26.54 18.31 -25.44
CA GLY A 682 25.75 17.30 -24.72
C GLY A 682 25.22 16.17 -25.61
N GLU A 683 25.27 16.33 -26.95
CA GLU A 683 24.98 15.23 -27.89
C GLU A 683 25.99 14.07 -27.72
N ILE A 684 27.23 14.35 -27.29
CA ILE A 684 28.25 13.32 -27.06
C ILE A 684 27.92 12.53 -25.78
N ALA A 685 27.53 13.22 -24.70
CA ALA A 685 27.11 12.57 -23.45
C ALA A 685 25.80 11.79 -23.63
N ALA A 686 24.82 12.37 -24.33
CA ALA A 686 23.58 11.70 -24.70
C ALA A 686 23.83 10.43 -25.53
N ALA A 687 24.74 10.47 -26.52
CA ALA A 687 25.10 9.31 -27.31
C ALA A 687 25.78 8.20 -26.50
N CYS A 688 26.62 8.55 -25.51
CA CYS A 688 27.20 7.57 -24.58
C CYS A 688 26.12 6.92 -23.70
N VAL A 689 25.19 7.70 -23.15
CA VAL A 689 24.08 7.20 -22.30
C VAL A 689 23.09 6.35 -23.11
N ALA A 690 22.91 6.63 -24.41
CA ALA A 690 22.11 5.80 -25.31
C ALA A 690 22.88 4.57 -25.88
N GLY A 691 24.12 4.31 -25.44
CA GLY A 691 24.94 3.21 -25.96
C GLY A 691 25.35 3.33 -27.43
N ALA A 692 25.22 4.52 -28.03
CA ALA A 692 25.56 4.82 -29.42
C ALA A 692 27.04 5.22 -29.62
N LEU A 693 27.78 5.40 -28.52
CA LEU A 693 29.24 5.55 -28.44
C LEU A 693 29.73 4.78 -27.20
N SER A 694 30.93 4.21 -27.24
CA SER A 694 31.62 3.76 -26.03
C SER A 694 32.04 4.95 -25.14
N LEU A 695 32.42 4.67 -23.89
CA LEU A 695 32.92 5.70 -22.99
C LEU A 695 34.24 6.29 -23.51
N ASP A 696 35.15 5.45 -24.03
CA ASP A 696 36.41 5.84 -24.66
C ASP A 696 36.19 6.66 -25.94
N GLU A 697 35.23 6.25 -26.78
CA GLU A 697 34.84 7.01 -27.97
C GLU A 697 34.32 8.39 -27.59
N GLY A 698 33.46 8.47 -26.57
CA GLY A 698 32.96 9.74 -26.01
C GLY A 698 34.08 10.63 -25.47
N ALA A 699 34.97 10.08 -24.64
CA ALA A 699 36.11 10.76 -24.05
C ALA A 699 37.07 11.30 -25.11
N ARG A 700 37.42 10.45 -26.08
CA ARG A 700 38.23 10.79 -27.27
C ARG A 700 37.59 11.91 -28.10
N ILE A 701 36.28 11.81 -28.37
CA ILE A 701 35.57 12.83 -29.15
C ILE A 701 35.52 14.16 -28.39
N ILE A 702 35.21 14.17 -27.09
CA ILE A 702 35.07 15.42 -26.33
C ILE A 702 36.42 16.10 -26.12
N ALA A 703 37.49 15.36 -25.77
CA ALA A 703 38.82 15.91 -25.55
C ALA A 703 39.46 16.44 -26.84
N LEU A 704 39.39 15.70 -27.97
CA LEU A 704 39.92 16.19 -29.25
C LEU A 704 39.13 17.40 -29.77
N ARG A 705 37.80 17.42 -29.57
CA ARG A 705 36.95 18.57 -29.91
C ARG A 705 37.30 19.80 -29.07
N SER A 706 37.43 19.64 -27.76
CA SER A 706 37.67 20.75 -26.83
C SER A 706 39.08 21.33 -26.99
N HIS A 707 40.09 20.48 -27.20
CA HIS A 707 41.45 20.91 -27.52
C HIS A 707 41.51 21.68 -28.85
N ALA A 708 40.83 21.20 -29.91
CA ALA A 708 40.80 21.90 -31.20
C ALA A 708 40.17 23.29 -31.10
N LEU A 709 39.12 23.46 -30.28
CA LEU A 709 38.45 24.75 -30.07
C LEU A 709 39.37 25.83 -29.46
N ARG A 710 40.45 25.46 -28.77
CA ARG A 710 41.44 26.42 -28.22
C ARG A 710 42.04 27.35 -29.29
N ARG A 711 42.15 26.90 -30.54
CA ARG A 711 42.66 27.76 -31.64
C ARG A 711 41.76 28.95 -31.95
N LEU A 712 40.47 28.84 -31.62
CA LEU A 712 39.44 29.86 -31.86
C LEU A 712 39.21 30.76 -30.64
N THR A 713 39.86 30.47 -29.50
CA THR A 713 39.78 31.28 -28.28
C THR A 713 40.28 32.70 -28.56
N GLY A 714 39.52 33.69 -28.09
CA GLY A 714 39.75 35.13 -28.31
C GLY A 714 39.22 35.65 -29.64
N HIS A 715 38.95 34.78 -30.63
CA HIS A 715 38.64 35.17 -32.01
C HIS A 715 37.13 35.24 -32.30
N GLY A 716 36.28 34.78 -31.39
CA GLY A 716 34.83 34.74 -31.56
C GLY A 716 34.07 34.91 -30.25
N ALA A 717 32.77 35.17 -30.36
CA ALA A 717 31.86 35.33 -29.22
C ALA A 717 30.48 34.76 -29.53
N MET A 718 29.68 34.53 -28.48
CA MET A 718 28.30 34.07 -28.59
C MET A 718 27.38 34.88 -27.67
N ALA A 719 26.13 35.11 -28.09
CA ALA A 719 25.15 35.87 -27.30
C ALA A 719 23.75 35.29 -27.40
N SER A 720 23.02 35.27 -26.29
CA SER A 720 21.60 34.92 -26.26
C SER A 720 20.74 36.16 -26.50
N LEU A 721 19.78 36.07 -27.43
CA LEU A 721 18.81 37.12 -27.73
C LEU A 721 17.39 36.62 -27.44
N THR A 722 16.58 37.43 -26.76
CA THR A 722 15.16 37.18 -26.56
C THR A 722 14.36 37.57 -27.82
N LEU A 723 14.57 36.81 -28.90
CA LEU A 723 13.98 36.99 -30.23
C LEU A 723 13.54 35.64 -30.81
N SER A 724 12.59 35.67 -31.74
CA SER A 724 12.22 34.50 -32.55
C SER A 724 13.27 34.23 -33.63
N GLN A 725 13.33 33.00 -34.17
CA GLN A 725 14.25 32.67 -35.26
C GLN A 725 14.04 33.55 -36.52
N ASN A 726 12.85 34.10 -36.74
CA ASN A 726 12.59 34.95 -37.90
C ASN A 726 13.00 36.40 -37.60
N HIS A 727 12.52 36.98 -36.50
CA HIS A 727 12.89 38.34 -36.09
C HIS A 727 14.42 38.49 -35.92
N ALA A 728 15.12 37.46 -35.44
CA ALA A 728 16.57 37.48 -35.34
C ALA A 728 17.27 37.54 -36.72
N LYS A 729 16.75 36.86 -37.76
CA LYS A 729 17.31 36.97 -39.13
C LYS A 729 16.99 38.32 -39.76
N GLU A 730 15.78 38.81 -39.57
CA GLU A 730 15.34 40.12 -40.05
C GLU A 730 16.19 41.22 -39.40
N PHE A 731 16.42 41.13 -38.09
CA PHE A 731 17.27 42.05 -37.33
C PHE A 731 18.74 42.00 -37.77
N LEU A 732 19.34 40.81 -37.91
CA LEU A 732 20.71 40.67 -38.44
C LEU A 732 20.83 41.22 -39.88
N THR A 733 19.81 41.00 -40.73
CA THR A 733 19.74 41.58 -42.08
C THR A 733 19.66 43.12 -42.03
N GLN A 734 18.85 43.68 -41.13
CA GLN A 734 18.73 45.13 -40.93
C GLN A 734 20.03 45.79 -40.45
N LEU A 735 20.84 45.08 -39.65
CA LEU A 735 22.15 45.57 -39.21
C LEU A 735 23.20 45.56 -40.34
N GLY A 736 23.02 44.76 -41.39
CA GLY A 736 23.87 44.79 -42.58
C GLY A 736 25.34 44.49 -42.30
N LYS A 737 26.25 45.36 -42.78
CA LYS A 737 27.71 45.18 -42.65
C LYS A 737 28.17 44.94 -41.19
N PRO A 738 27.75 45.71 -40.18
CA PRO A 738 28.01 45.42 -38.76
C PRO A 738 27.71 43.99 -38.25
N ALA A 739 26.86 43.21 -38.92
CA ALA A 739 26.45 41.86 -38.49
C ALA A 739 26.77 40.74 -39.51
N HIS A 740 27.53 41.03 -40.58
CA HIS A 740 27.62 40.16 -41.75
C HIS A 740 28.22 38.75 -41.49
N ASN A 741 29.03 38.57 -40.44
CA ASN A 741 29.63 37.29 -40.07
C ASN A 741 28.92 36.60 -38.90
N ILE A 742 27.74 37.07 -38.50
CA ILE A 742 26.98 36.49 -37.39
C ILE A 742 25.99 35.43 -37.89
N GLY A 743 26.18 34.20 -37.41
CA GLY A 743 25.21 33.11 -37.56
C GLY A 743 24.25 33.01 -36.38
N ILE A 744 23.02 32.52 -36.60
CA ILE A 744 22.20 31.96 -35.52
C ILE A 744 22.75 30.55 -35.23
N ALA A 745 23.38 30.39 -34.07
CA ALA A 745 24.01 29.15 -33.60
C ALA A 745 23.02 28.17 -32.96
N ALA A 746 21.95 28.64 -32.31
CA ALA A 746 20.95 27.75 -31.72
C ALA A 746 19.55 28.38 -31.69
N VAL A 747 18.52 27.54 -31.70
CA VAL A 747 17.13 27.94 -31.43
C VAL A 747 16.61 27.14 -30.24
N ASN A 748 16.64 27.78 -29.07
CA ASN A 748 16.33 27.16 -27.79
C ASN A 748 14.84 27.28 -27.44
N GLY A 749 14.19 28.38 -27.84
CA GLY A 749 12.77 28.64 -27.56
C GLY A 749 12.10 29.51 -28.63
N PRO A 750 10.78 29.70 -28.58
CA PRO A 750 10.03 30.45 -29.61
C PRO A 750 10.44 31.93 -29.63
N ALA A 751 10.93 32.45 -28.51
CA ALA A 751 11.53 33.76 -28.33
C ALA A 751 12.94 33.67 -27.70
N SER A 752 13.70 32.61 -27.98
CA SER A 752 15.08 32.45 -27.49
C SER A 752 15.98 31.82 -28.55
N VAL A 753 16.96 32.59 -29.01
CA VAL A 753 18.00 32.18 -29.95
C VAL A 753 19.38 32.51 -29.41
N VAL A 754 20.39 31.82 -29.93
CA VAL A 754 21.79 32.16 -29.71
C VAL A 754 22.41 32.58 -31.04
N ILE A 755 23.10 33.71 -31.04
CA ILE A 755 23.94 34.18 -32.15
C ILE A 755 25.41 33.92 -31.87
N SER A 756 26.22 33.87 -32.93
CA SER A 756 27.64 33.50 -32.87
C SER A 756 28.41 34.13 -34.03
N GLY A 757 29.55 34.76 -33.75
CA GLY A 757 30.38 35.45 -34.75
C GLY A 757 31.55 36.22 -34.12
N PRO A 758 32.20 37.13 -34.86
CA PRO A 758 33.32 37.93 -34.33
C PRO A 758 32.92 38.80 -33.11
N PRO A 759 33.81 39.02 -32.11
CA PRO A 759 33.44 39.66 -30.85
C PRO A 759 32.84 41.07 -31.01
N GLU A 760 33.43 41.90 -31.88
CA GLU A 760 32.94 43.25 -32.18
C GLU A 760 31.53 43.25 -32.76
N GLN A 761 31.27 42.37 -33.74
CA GLN A 761 29.97 42.26 -34.42
C GLN A 761 28.89 41.76 -33.44
N VAL A 762 29.23 40.77 -32.61
CA VAL A 762 28.35 40.26 -31.55
C VAL A 762 28.05 41.36 -30.53
N THR A 763 29.06 42.13 -30.12
CA THR A 763 28.91 43.26 -29.18
C THR A 763 28.01 44.36 -29.75
N HIS A 764 28.26 44.78 -30.99
CA HIS A 764 27.41 45.74 -31.70
C HIS A 764 25.95 45.24 -31.80
N THR A 765 25.77 43.95 -32.07
CA THR A 765 24.44 43.32 -32.18
C THR A 765 23.73 43.23 -30.83
N ILE A 766 24.44 42.98 -29.72
CA ILE A 766 23.91 43.08 -28.35
C ILE A 766 23.40 44.51 -28.11
N THR A 767 24.24 45.52 -28.35
CA THR A 767 23.91 46.94 -28.13
C THR A 767 22.68 47.36 -28.94
N ALA A 768 22.64 47.06 -30.24
CA ALA A 768 21.51 47.40 -31.09
C ALA A 768 20.22 46.63 -30.74
N CYS A 769 20.34 45.41 -30.19
CA CYS A 769 19.19 44.62 -29.73
C CYS A 769 18.60 45.22 -28.44
N GLN A 770 19.46 45.62 -27.51
CA GLN A 770 19.10 46.35 -26.29
C GLN A 770 18.48 47.72 -26.59
N GLN A 771 19.00 48.46 -27.57
CA GLN A 771 18.43 49.73 -28.04
C GLN A 771 17.01 49.58 -28.62
N LYS A 772 16.67 48.41 -29.18
CA LYS A 772 15.29 48.07 -29.59
C LYS A 772 14.44 47.46 -28.46
N GLY A 773 14.89 47.56 -27.21
CA GLY A 773 14.16 47.08 -26.03
C GLY A 773 14.19 45.56 -25.80
N HIS A 774 14.97 44.81 -26.58
CA HIS A 774 15.07 43.36 -26.44
C HIS A 774 16.21 42.98 -25.49
N ARG A 775 15.99 41.95 -24.66
CA ARG A 775 17.06 41.38 -23.82
C ARG A 775 18.08 40.67 -24.71
N ALA A 776 19.34 41.09 -24.60
CA ALA A 776 20.50 40.44 -25.18
C ALA A 776 21.60 40.31 -24.12
N ARG A 777 22.21 39.13 -24.00
CA ARG A 777 23.27 38.82 -23.02
C ARG A 777 24.39 38.03 -23.69
N LEU A 778 25.64 38.44 -23.47
CA LEU A 778 26.83 37.68 -23.85
C LEU A 778 26.86 36.34 -23.09
N ILE A 779 27.17 35.25 -23.79
CA ILE A 779 27.40 33.94 -23.17
C ILE A 779 28.89 33.84 -22.88
N ASP A 780 29.25 33.24 -21.74
CA ASP A 780 30.64 33.08 -21.30
C ASP A 780 31.38 31.99 -22.11
N VAL A 781 31.68 32.35 -23.37
CA VAL A 781 32.32 31.53 -24.39
C VAL A 781 33.16 32.45 -25.28
N ASN A 782 34.47 32.23 -25.30
CA ASN A 782 35.45 33.06 -26.01
C ASN A 782 35.78 32.59 -27.45
N TYR A 783 34.85 31.88 -28.10
CA TYR A 783 34.94 31.43 -29.49
C TYR A 783 33.54 31.30 -30.13
N ALA A 784 33.43 31.44 -31.46
CA ALA A 784 32.12 31.44 -32.13
C ALA A 784 31.67 30.02 -32.58
N SER A 785 31.13 29.22 -31.64
CA SER A 785 30.59 27.89 -31.98
C SER A 785 29.41 27.96 -32.96
N HIS A 786 29.29 26.96 -33.84
CA HIS A 786 28.27 26.89 -34.91
C HIS A 786 28.28 28.06 -35.91
N SER A 787 29.41 28.78 -36.01
CA SER A 787 29.67 29.81 -37.02
C SER A 787 30.62 29.31 -38.12
N ALA A 788 30.98 30.18 -39.07
CA ALA A 788 31.98 29.89 -40.09
C ALA A 788 33.40 29.64 -39.52
N GLN A 789 33.73 30.14 -38.31
CA GLN A 789 35.04 29.92 -37.68
C GLN A 789 35.31 28.44 -37.37
N ILE A 790 34.26 27.60 -37.30
CA ILE A 790 34.42 26.15 -37.12
C ILE A 790 35.00 25.46 -38.37
N ASP A 791 34.98 26.10 -39.53
CA ASP A 791 35.65 25.58 -40.74
C ASP A 791 37.19 25.69 -40.64
N GLU A 792 37.74 26.55 -39.77
CA GLU A 792 39.19 26.66 -39.49
C GLU A 792 39.75 25.45 -38.73
N ILE A 793 38.88 24.68 -38.04
CA ILE A 793 39.23 23.42 -37.35
C ILE A 793 38.67 22.19 -38.08
N ALA A 794 38.55 22.26 -39.41
CA ALA A 794 38.06 21.16 -40.25
C ALA A 794 38.93 19.88 -40.16
N GLU A 795 40.22 20.00 -39.86
CA GLU A 795 41.15 18.88 -39.63
C GLU A 795 40.70 17.93 -38.49
N LEU A 796 39.87 18.41 -37.56
CA LEU A 796 39.27 17.59 -36.51
C LEU A 796 38.49 16.39 -37.07
N ASN A 797 37.94 16.48 -38.28
CA ASN A 797 37.31 15.33 -38.93
C ASN A 797 38.30 14.18 -39.18
N GLU A 798 39.55 14.49 -39.56
CA GLU A 798 40.58 13.48 -39.79
C GLU A 798 41.13 12.93 -38.48
N LEU A 799 41.35 13.78 -37.48
CA LEU A 799 41.82 13.37 -36.14
C LEU A 799 40.83 12.38 -35.50
N LEU A 800 39.53 12.61 -35.65
CA LEU A 800 38.47 11.71 -35.18
C LEU A 800 38.43 10.38 -35.97
N VAL A 801 38.59 10.42 -37.30
CA VAL A 801 38.54 9.23 -38.16
C VAL A 801 39.78 8.33 -38.06
N ARG A 802 40.95 8.84 -37.65
CA ARG A 802 42.20 8.05 -37.55
C ARG A 802 42.27 7.10 -36.34
N GLY A 803 41.27 7.10 -35.45
CA GLY A 803 41.12 6.06 -34.42
C GLY A 803 40.16 4.97 -34.92
N GLN A 804 40.58 3.71 -34.87
CA GLN A 804 39.72 2.60 -35.28
C GLN A 804 38.63 2.33 -34.23
N PRO A 805 37.36 2.13 -34.63
CA PRO A 805 36.38 1.50 -33.77
C PRO A 805 36.74 0.02 -33.56
N GLY A 806 36.64 -0.47 -32.32
CA GLY A 806 36.82 -1.89 -32.00
C GLY A 806 35.67 -2.76 -32.52
N PRO A 807 35.84 -4.10 -32.59
CA PRO A 807 34.84 -5.02 -33.11
C PRO A 807 33.70 -5.30 -32.11
N GLY A 808 32.90 -4.27 -31.80
CA GLY A 808 31.66 -4.41 -31.03
C GLY A 808 30.55 -5.07 -31.86
N GLN A 809 29.86 -6.07 -31.29
CA GLN A 809 28.70 -6.69 -31.93
C GLN A 809 27.45 -5.80 -31.77
N GLY A 810 27.21 -4.91 -32.74
CA GLY A 810 26.01 -4.07 -32.78
C GLY A 810 25.86 -3.34 -34.10
N GLY A 811 24.79 -3.63 -34.86
CA GLY A 811 24.55 -2.99 -36.16
C GLY A 811 24.00 -1.57 -36.02
N VAL A 812 24.87 -0.55 -36.16
CA VAL A 812 24.48 0.87 -36.03
C VAL A 812 23.50 1.30 -37.12
N LEU A 813 22.23 1.52 -36.75
CA LEU A 813 21.20 2.06 -37.63
C LEU A 813 20.99 3.57 -37.40
N LEU A 814 21.80 4.40 -38.05
CA LEU A 814 21.63 5.86 -38.05
C LEU A 814 20.41 6.27 -38.89
N ASP A 815 19.21 6.32 -38.28
CA ASP A 815 18.05 6.90 -38.96
C ASP A 815 18.29 8.39 -39.25
N ARG A 816 18.15 8.73 -40.53
CA ARG A 816 18.27 10.10 -41.02
C ARG A 816 16.88 10.69 -41.12
N HIS A 817 16.44 11.34 -40.04
CA HIS A 817 15.35 12.32 -40.05
C HIS A 817 15.71 13.57 -40.89
N ARG A 818 15.82 13.36 -42.20
CA ARG A 818 16.10 14.34 -43.24
C ARG A 818 14.76 14.77 -43.83
N ASN A 819 14.24 15.90 -43.37
CA ASN A 819 12.95 16.44 -43.81
C ASN A 819 13.12 17.63 -44.77
N PRO A 820 13.05 17.42 -46.10
CA PRO A 820 12.94 18.48 -47.11
C PRO A 820 11.50 18.61 -47.65
N HIS A 821 10.95 19.82 -47.54
CA HIS A 821 9.65 20.26 -48.10
C HIS A 821 8.40 19.60 -47.50
N GLY A 822 7.25 20.26 -47.69
CA GLY A 822 6.00 19.96 -47.00
C GLY A 822 4.89 19.42 -47.92
N HIS A 823 3.88 18.84 -47.27
CA HIS A 823 2.54 18.51 -47.78
C HIS A 823 2.39 17.99 -49.23
N GLN A 824 2.05 16.71 -49.35
CA GLN A 824 0.77 16.32 -49.98
C GLN A 824 0.24 14.99 -49.41
N ARG A 825 -1.03 14.66 -49.70
CA ARG A 825 -1.76 13.49 -49.17
C ARG A 825 -2.06 12.48 -50.27
N THR A 826 -1.91 11.18 -50.00
CA THR A 826 -2.66 10.11 -50.67
C THR A 826 -2.84 8.89 -49.73
N ARG A 827 -3.56 7.84 -50.17
CA ARG A 827 -4.23 6.87 -49.28
C ARG A 827 -3.71 5.42 -49.34
N HIS A 828 -3.96 4.70 -48.24
CA HIS A 828 -4.45 3.31 -48.10
C HIS A 828 -3.52 2.09 -47.95
N ARG A 829 -3.89 1.35 -46.88
CA ARG A 829 -3.95 -0.11 -46.66
C ARG A 829 -2.69 -0.89 -46.25
N LEU A 830 -2.95 -1.83 -45.34
CA LEU A 830 -2.02 -2.81 -44.77
C LEU A 830 -1.96 -4.07 -45.64
N LEU A 831 -0.84 -4.80 -45.61
CA LEU A 831 -0.73 -6.18 -45.09
C LEU A 831 0.68 -6.77 -45.38
N GLY A 832 1.18 -7.62 -44.46
CA GLY A 832 2.05 -8.75 -44.80
C GLY A 832 3.57 -8.56 -44.92
N GLN A 833 4.28 -8.95 -43.86
CA GLN A 833 5.59 -9.67 -43.82
C GLN A 833 6.90 -9.08 -44.43
N GLU A 834 8.00 -9.47 -43.76
CA GLU A 834 9.44 -9.40 -44.07
C GLU A 834 10.14 -8.05 -44.40
N PRO A 835 11.37 -7.82 -43.88
CA PRO A 835 12.18 -6.65 -44.21
C PRO A 835 12.95 -6.82 -45.53
N PRO A 836 12.79 -5.94 -46.53
CA PRO A 836 13.51 -6.04 -47.81
C PRO A 836 14.99 -5.65 -47.69
N ARG A 837 15.83 -6.30 -48.51
CA ARG A 837 17.30 -6.22 -48.47
C ARG A 837 17.85 -4.82 -48.81
N THR A 838 18.88 -4.40 -48.10
CA THR A 838 19.60 -3.14 -48.31
C THR A 838 20.50 -3.15 -49.54
N SER A 839 20.48 -2.09 -50.35
CA SER A 839 21.55 -1.75 -51.29
C SER A 839 21.62 -0.23 -51.53
N THR A 840 22.71 0.24 -52.18
CA THR A 840 23.02 1.64 -52.55
C THR A 840 23.67 2.56 -51.50
N LEU A 841 24.89 2.19 -51.06
CA LEU A 841 25.90 3.16 -50.61
C LEU A 841 27.05 3.27 -51.62
N ARG A 842 26.78 3.92 -52.77
CA ARG A 842 27.82 4.27 -53.77
C ARG A 842 27.99 5.79 -53.86
N ARG A 843 29.25 6.23 -54.03
CA ARG A 843 29.70 7.62 -54.03
C ARG A 843 28.77 8.60 -54.77
N ARG A 844 28.44 9.73 -54.13
CA ARG A 844 28.28 11.03 -54.82
C ARG A 844 29.09 12.11 -54.11
N ARG A 845 29.96 12.79 -54.87
CA ARG A 845 30.59 14.06 -54.48
C ARG A 845 29.55 15.18 -54.66
N THR A 846 29.10 15.80 -53.58
CA THR A 846 28.67 17.21 -53.53
C THR A 846 28.86 17.73 -52.11
N SER A 847 29.29 18.99 -51.98
CA SER A 847 29.75 19.59 -50.72
C SER A 847 28.60 20.19 -49.89
N THR A 848 28.46 19.78 -48.62
CA THR A 848 27.80 20.57 -47.54
C THR A 848 28.15 20.00 -46.15
N PRO A 849 29.18 20.52 -45.45
CA PRO A 849 29.52 20.12 -44.08
C PRO A 849 28.85 21.01 -43.02
N ARG A 850 28.75 20.48 -41.78
CA ARG A 850 28.67 21.12 -40.43
C ARG A 850 27.74 22.33 -40.13
N ARG A 851 27.26 23.11 -41.09
CA ARG A 851 26.66 24.46 -40.90
C ARG A 851 25.17 24.51 -40.48
N ARG A 852 24.66 23.57 -39.69
CA ARG A 852 23.24 23.59 -39.23
C ARG A 852 23.13 23.81 -37.72
N PRO A 853 22.43 24.86 -37.24
CA PRO A 853 22.29 25.10 -35.81
C PRO A 853 21.39 24.04 -35.15
N PRO A 854 21.72 23.55 -33.94
CA PRO A 854 20.80 22.76 -33.11
C PRO A 854 19.45 23.45 -32.92
N ARG A 855 18.38 22.65 -32.98
CA ARG A 855 16.98 23.10 -32.89
C ARG A 855 16.26 22.36 -31.76
N VAL A 856 16.69 22.55 -30.53
CA VAL A 856 16.15 21.87 -29.34
C VAL A 856 14.63 22.05 -29.21
N HIS A 857 14.11 23.24 -29.56
CA HIS A 857 12.66 23.48 -29.66
C HIS A 857 11.94 22.48 -30.60
N ARG A 858 12.55 22.05 -31.71
CA ARG A 858 11.89 21.14 -32.66
C ARG A 858 11.89 19.68 -32.21
N SER A 859 12.91 19.21 -31.47
CA SER A 859 12.86 17.89 -30.84
C SER A 859 11.85 17.86 -29.69
N GLN A 860 11.77 18.92 -28.89
CA GLN A 860 10.79 19.07 -27.81
C GLN A 860 9.32 19.20 -28.27
N HIS A 861 9.08 19.69 -29.50
CA HIS A 861 7.72 19.91 -30.05
C HIS A 861 7.38 19.02 -31.26
N THR A 862 7.92 17.81 -31.32
CA THR A 862 7.42 16.77 -32.23
C THR A 862 5.97 16.44 -31.83
N PRO A 863 4.97 16.56 -32.72
CA PRO A 863 3.58 16.76 -32.29
C PRO A 863 2.93 15.51 -31.68
N ARG A 864 2.40 15.65 -30.46
CA ARG A 864 1.43 14.70 -29.88
C ARG A 864 0.17 14.64 -30.75
N PRO A 865 -0.44 13.46 -30.99
CA PRO A 865 -1.73 13.38 -31.66
C PRO A 865 -2.83 13.99 -30.79
N HIS A 866 -3.54 15.00 -31.30
CA HIS A 866 -4.71 15.56 -30.61
C HIS A 866 -5.89 14.58 -30.66
N HIS A 867 -6.24 13.98 -29.52
CA HIS A 867 -7.60 13.48 -29.33
C HIS A 867 -8.58 14.67 -29.34
N ARG A 868 -9.56 14.62 -30.25
CA ARG A 868 -10.77 15.44 -30.17
C ARG A 868 -11.92 14.56 -29.68
N HIS A 869 -12.64 15.01 -28.66
CA HIS A 869 -14.00 14.55 -28.44
C HIS A 869 -14.89 14.99 -29.62
N ALA A 870 -15.77 14.10 -30.04
CA ALA A 870 -16.99 14.39 -30.75
C ALA A 870 -18.04 13.37 -30.27
N GLY A 871 -19.26 13.83 -30.01
CA GLY A 871 -20.32 12.99 -29.47
C GLY A 871 -21.43 12.68 -30.46
N ASP A 872 -22.16 11.60 -30.13
CA ASP A 872 -23.60 11.42 -30.35
C ASP A 872 -24.13 11.02 -31.76
N LEU A 873 -25.33 10.44 -31.70
CA LEU A 873 -26.35 10.20 -32.74
C LEU A 873 -26.22 9.02 -33.73
N ARG A 874 -26.90 7.92 -33.34
CA ARG A 874 -27.89 7.11 -34.13
C ARG A 874 -27.46 6.37 -35.41
N GLY A 875 -28.12 5.23 -35.70
CA GLY A 875 -28.60 5.06 -37.09
C GLY A 875 -28.75 3.70 -37.81
N SER A 876 -28.77 2.53 -37.16
CA SER A 876 -29.57 1.33 -37.58
C SER A 876 -29.49 0.68 -39.00
N ARG A 877 -29.56 -0.67 -39.01
CA ARG A 877 -30.16 -1.60 -40.03
C ARG A 877 -29.37 -2.15 -41.24
N CYS A 878 -29.37 -3.51 -41.29
CA CYS A 878 -29.50 -4.41 -42.46
C CYS A 878 -28.33 -4.61 -43.45
N ALA A 879 -28.22 -5.74 -44.19
CA ALA A 879 -28.65 -7.15 -43.96
C ALA A 879 -28.16 -8.11 -45.10
N ARG A 880 -27.73 -9.34 -44.75
CA ARG A 880 -27.50 -10.52 -45.66
C ARG A 880 -26.37 -10.38 -46.72
N GLY A 881 -25.73 -11.44 -47.24
CA GLY A 881 -25.63 -12.85 -46.79
C GLY A 881 -25.28 -13.86 -47.91
N ARG A 882 -24.60 -14.98 -47.54
CA ARG A 882 -24.36 -16.25 -48.29
C ARG A 882 -23.38 -16.27 -49.49
N GLY A 883 -22.70 -17.42 -49.66
CA GLY A 883 -21.88 -17.84 -50.83
C GLY A 883 -20.75 -18.82 -50.44
N ALA A 884 -20.52 -19.92 -51.17
CA ALA A 884 -19.51 -20.96 -50.83
C ALA A 884 -19.09 -21.84 -52.03
N ASP A 885 -17.93 -22.53 -51.89
CA ASP A 885 -17.44 -23.71 -52.64
C ASP A 885 -17.17 -23.61 -54.17
N PRO A 886 -16.48 -24.58 -54.84
CA PRO A 886 -15.61 -25.70 -54.38
C PRO A 886 -14.26 -25.82 -55.16
N ALA A 887 -13.54 -26.96 -55.02
CA ALA A 887 -12.27 -27.32 -55.70
C ALA A 887 -12.41 -28.38 -56.85
N PRO A 888 -11.32 -28.74 -57.58
CA PRO A 888 -11.01 -30.16 -57.85
C PRO A 888 -9.49 -30.56 -57.92
N GLY A 889 -9.17 -31.88 -57.96
CA GLY A 889 -7.82 -32.50 -58.09
C GLY A 889 -7.41 -32.87 -59.54
N PRO A 890 -6.93 -34.09 -59.90
CA PRO A 890 -6.41 -35.27 -59.12
C PRO A 890 -5.25 -36.11 -59.79
N ARG A 891 -4.72 -37.20 -59.15
CA ARG A 891 -4.37 -38.58 -59.70
C ARG A 891 -3.32 -39.40 -58.85
N ARG A 892 -3.06 -40.69 -59.21
CA ARG A 892 -2.29 -41.79 -58.50
C ARG A 892 -1.46 -42.63 -59.55
N PRO A 893 -0.94 -43.91 -59.37
CA PRO A 893 -0.79 -44.86 -58.21
C PRO A 893 0.44 -45.87 -58.12
N ARG A 894 0.79 -46.36 -56.89
CA ARG A 894 1.19 -47.77 -56.47
C ARG A 894 2.46 -48.50 -57.06
N PRO A 895 2.90 -49.73 -56.59
CA PRO A 895 2.70 -50.52 -55.33
C PRO A 895 3.99 -51.25 -54.73
N VAL A 896 3.80 -52.15 -53.72
CA VAL A 896 4.52 -53.44 -53.39
C VAL A 896 5.30 -53.63 -52.04
N ASP A 897 4.68 -54.41 -51.13
CA ASP A 897 5.07 -55.54 -50.22
C ASP A 897 6.42 -55.74 -49.47
N ALA A 898 6.34 -56.23 -48.20
CA ALA A 898 7.17 -57.31 -47.57
C ALA A 898 6.62 -57.74 -46.17
N VAL A 899 7.02 -58.92 -45.61
CA VAL A 899 6.40 -59.58 -44.41
C VAL A 899 7.41 -60.37 -43.51
N GLY A 900 7.16 -60.44 -42.18
CA GLY A 900 7.72 -61.44 -41.22
C GLY A 900 8.80 -60.90 -40.24
N GLY A 901 9.00 -61.40 -39.00
CA GLY A 901 8.33 -62.45 -38.19
C GLY A 901 9.32 -63.52 -37.65
N ALA A 902 9.28 -64.04 -36.41
CA ALA A 902 8.50 -63.76 -35.18
C ALA A 902 9.21 -64.36 -33.92
N GLY A 903 8.66 -64.24 -32.69
CA GLY A 903 9.28 -64.72 -31.41
C GLY A 903 8.32 -65.40 -30.42
N VAL A 904 8.83 -66.18 -29.43
CA VAL A 904 8.10 -67.27 -28.73
C VAL A 904 8.65 -67.62 -27.30
N HIS A 905 7.82 -68.26 -26.43
CA HIS A 905 8.14 -68.99 -25.16
C HIS A 905 8.39 -68.17 -23.84
N ARG A 906 8.27 -68.69 -22.58
CA ARG A 906 7.85 -70.01 -21.99
C ARG A 906 7.35 -69.91 -20.50
N ARG A 907 6.36 -70.76 -20.12
CA ARG A 907 6.12 -71.61 -18.89
C ARG A 907 6.64 -71.22 -17.46
N SER A 908 6.09 -71.66 -16.29
CA SER A 908 4.78 -72.16 -15.74
C SER A 908 5.01 -72.85 -14.35
N GLN A 909 4.25 -72.68 -13.24
CA GLN A 909 3.02 -73.43 -12.82
C GLN A 909 2.64 -73.17 -11.31
N ARG A 910 1.34 -73.26 -10.94
CA ARG A 910 0.67 -73.81 -9.68
C ARG A 910 1.17 -73.36 -8.27
N ARG A 911 0.38 -73.21 -7.17
CA ARG A 911 -1.07 -73.19 -6.76
C ARG A 911 -1.12 -72.56 -5.31
N LEU A 912 -2.16 -72.52 -4.42
CA LEU A 912 -3.53 -73.06 -4.24
C LEU A 912 -4.36 -72.15 -3.27
N ASP A 913 -5.55 -72.58 -2.84
CA ASP A 913 -6.57 -71.91 -1.97
C ASP A 913 -6.82 -72.76 -0.67
N PRO A 914 -7.91 -72.61 0.16
CA PRO A 914 -8.99 -71.59 0.27
C PRO A 914 -9.46 -71.17 1.70
N LEU A 915 -10.38 -70.18 1.81
CA LEU A 915 -11.75 -70.31 2.39
C LEU A 915 -12.48 -68.95 2.55
N VAL A 916 -13.78 -68.86 2.16
CA VAL A 916 -14.59 -67.61 2.18
C VAL A 916 -16.11 -67.85 2.37
N PRO A 917 -16.73 -67.26 3.41
CA PRO A 917 -18.14 -66.82 3.43
C PRO A 917 -18.30 -65.38 3.99
N HIS A 918 -19.48 -64.72 4.11
CA HIS A 918 -20.87 -65.03 3.74
C HIS A 918 -21.58 -63.76 3.17
N ARG A 919 -22.67 -63.97 2.42
CA ARG A 919 -23.64 -62.97 1.87
C ARG A 919 -25.07 -63.60 1.93
N PRO A 920 -26.21 -62.93 1.66
CA PRO A 920 -26.62 -62.27 0.37
C PRO A 920 -27.23 -60.85 0.63
N ARG A 921 -28.16 -60.19 -0.10
CA ARG A 921 -29.08 -60.40 -1.26
C ARG A 921 -29.20 -59.11 -2.13
N THR A 922 -29.84 -59.22 -3.29
CA THR A 922 -30.49 -58.15 -4.11
C THR A 922 -31.82 -58.71 -4.69
N PRO A 923 -32.69 -57.94 -5.40
CA PRO A 923 -32.59 -57.95 -6.89
C PRO A 923 -33.21 -56.76 -7.69
N HIS A 924 -32.67 -56.52 -8.91
CA HIS A 924 -33.29 -55.90 -10.13
C HIS A 924 -33.89 -54.45 -10.05
N HIS A 925 -34.15 -53.69 -11.13
CA HIS A 925 -34.18 -53.92 -12.60
C HIS A 925 -33.60 -52.72 -13.42
N ARG A 926 -33.36 -52.92 -14.73
CA ARG A 926 -33.15 -51.92 -15.83
C ARG A 926 -34.17 -52.24 -16.96
N PRO A 927 -34.49 -51.39 -17.99
CA PRO A 927 -33.52 -50.61 -18.81
C PRO A 927 -34.01 -49.29 -19.53
N ALA A 928 -33.17 -48.78 -20.44
CA ALA A 928 -33.48 -48.22 -21.79
C ALA A 928 -33.90 -46.73 -22.07
N HIS A 929 -33.01 -46.06 -22.83
CA HIS A 929 -33.24 -45.22 -24.05
C HIS A 929 -33.94 -43.83 -24.07
N LEU A 930 -33.14 -42.81 -24.46
CA LEU A 930 -33.36 -41.81 -25.54
C LEU A 930 -34.72 -41.06 -25.66
N ARG A 931 -34.72 -39.73 -25.45
CA ARG A 931 -34.94 -38.69 -26.51
C ARG A 931 -34.93 -37.22 -26.00
N LEU A 932 -34.41 -36.32 -26.84
CA LEU A 932 -34.76 -34.89 -26.96
C LEU A 932 -35.93 -34.75 -27.99
N PRO A 933 -36.65 -33.62 -28.15
CA PRO A 933 -36.26 -32.21 -27.88
C PRO A 933 -37.37 -31.35 -27.21
N ALA A 934 -37.36 -30.03 -27.44
CA ALA A 934 -38.17 -29.03 -26.73
C ALA A 934 -39.31 -28.37 -27.55
N ALA A 935 -40.28 -27.81 -26.80
CA ALA A 935 -41.16 -26.67 -27.11
C ALA A 935 -42.18 -26.73 -28.28
N ALA A 936 -43.48 -26.56 -27.95
CA ALA A 936 -44.39 -25.59 -28.57
C ALA A 936 -45.70 -25.39 -27.78
N VAL A 937 -46.29 -24.20 -27.87
CA VAL A 937 -47.52 -23.71 -27.18
C VAL A 937 -48.80 -24.09 -27.94
N LEU A 938 -49.94 -24.33 -27.25
CA LEU A 938 -51.29 -23.87 -27.68
C LEU A 938 -52.40 -23.99 -26.60
N ALA A 939 -53.47 -23.22 -26.80
CA ALA A 939 -54.48 -22.76 -25.83
C ALA A 939 -55.66 -23.69 -25.47
N GLY A 940 -56.40 -23.36 -24.38
CA GLY A 940 -57.85 -23.10 -24.54
C GLY A 940 -58.91 -23.55 -23.49
N ARG A 941 -59.48 -22.56 -22.78
CA ARG A 941 -60.92 -22.38 -22.38
C ARG A 941 -61.61 -23.18 -21.23
N ALA A 942 -62.55 -22.45 -20.60
CA ALA A 942 -63.74 -22.83 -19.80
C ALA A 942 -63.57 -23.42 -18.36
N GLY A 943 -64.43 -23.12 -17.37
CA GLY A 943 -65.37 -21.97 -17.25
C GLY A 943 -66.57 -22.10 -16.26
N TRP A 944 -66.78 -21.06 -15.42
CA TRP A 944 -68.07 -20.62 -14.78
C TRP A 944 -68.63 -21.44 -13.58
N PRO A 945 -69.60 -20.94 -12.74
CA PRO A 945 -70.36 -19.66 -12.79
C PRO A 945 -70.53 -18.81 -11.47
N ARG A 946 -70.68 -17.48 -11.66
CA ARG A 946 -71.60 -16.48 -11.01
C ARG A 946 -72.01 -16.50 -9.51
N TRP A 947 -72.01 -15.31 -8.86
CA TRP A 947 -73.22 -14.43 -8.74
C TRP A 947 -72.90 -12.95 -8.38
N ARG A 948 -73.92 -12.08 -8.30
CA ARG A 948 -73.85 -10.59 -8.10
C ARG A 948 -74.18 -10.14 -6.67
N PRO A 949 -73.85 -8.88 -6.32
CA PRO A 949 -74.91 -7.95 -5.85
C PRO A 949 -74.78 -6.47 -6.34
N GLY A 950 -75.71 -5.61 -5.93
CA GLY A 950 -75.67 -4.13 -6.02
C GLY A 950 -76.98 -3.48 -5.54
N ARG A 951 -76.95 -2.29 -4.89
CA ARG A 951 -78.13 -1.54 -4.40
C ARG A 951 -77.89 -0.01 -4.24
N PRO A 952 -78.93 0.88 -4.23
CA PRO A 952 -78.77 2.34 -4.16
C PRO A 952 -79.64 3.12 -3.12
N ARG A 953 -79.50 4.46 -3.11
CA ARG A 953 -80.41 5.57 -2.62
C ARG A 953 -80.35 6.11 -1.15
N ALA A 954 -79.70 7.28 -1.02
CA ALA A 954 -80.16 8.61 -0.52
C ALA A 954 -81.11 8.80 0.72
N GLY A 955 -80.78 9.78 1.59
CA GLY A 955 -81.70 10.32 2.63
C GLY A 955 -81.20 11.52 3.50
N ALA A 956 -81.49 12.76 3.07
CA ALA A 956 -81.72 14.03 3.81
C ALA A 956 -80.97 14.47 5.13
N ARG A 957 -80.33 15.66 5.04
CA ARG A 957 -80.30 16.86 5.96
C ARG A 957 -79.80 16.72 7.43
N GLY A 958 -79.07 17.71 7.99
CA GLY A 958 -78.53 18.95 7.39
C GLY A 958 -77.99 20.00 8.40
N THR A 959 -77.56 21.16 7.86
CA THR A 959 -77.23 22.47 8.51
C THR A 959 -76.08 22.50 9.55
N SER A 960 -75.21 23.51 9.61
CA SER A 960 -75.27 24.89 9.06
C SER A 960 -73.96 25.37 8.36
N ALA A 961 -73.94 26.63 7.88
CA ALA A 961 -72.89 27.25 7.04
C ALA A 961 -71.80 27.98 7.88
N ALA A 962 -70.73 28.64 7.35
CA ALA A 962 -70.49 29.15 6.00
C ALA A 962 -68.99 29.44 5.63
N ARG A 963 -68.74 29.53 4.32
CA ARG A 963 -67.80 30.40 3.53
C ARG A 963 -66.56 31.02 4.22
N ARG A 964 -65.32 30.92 3.70
CA ARG A 964 -64.74 31.45 2.41
C ARG A 964 -64.97 32.95 2.08
N ARG A 965 -64.00 33.85 2.36
CA ARG A 965 -63.20 34.66 1.39
C ARG A 965 -62.52 35.92 1.99
N ARG A 966 -61.28 36.20 1.51
CA ARG A 966 -60.59 37.50 1.23
C ARG A 966 -61.00 38.79 2.01
N GLY A 967 -60.03 39.54 2.56
CA GLY A 967 -60.25 40.95 2.95
C GLY A 967 -59.05 41.74 3.52
N THR A 968 -58.31 42.42 2.64
CA THR A 968 -57.23 43.42 2.84
C THR A 968 -57.33 44.48 3.97
N ARG A 969 -56.14 44.84 4.51
CA ARG A 969 -55.62 46.21 4.88
C ARG A 969 -56.03 46.95 6.19
N ALA A 970 -54.99 47.19 7.00
CA ALA A 970 -54.45 48.49 7.45
C ALA A 970 -54.90 49.16 8.79
N GLY A 971 -53.93 49.85 9.41
CA GLY A 971 -54.03 50.61 10.68
C GLY A 971 -53.16 50.00 11.80
N ARG A 972 -52.44 50.75 12.67
CA ARG A 972 -52.15 52.20 12.78
C ARG A 972 -50.77 52.44 13.44
N ARG A 973 -50.22 53.66 13.32
CA ARG A 973 -49.15 54.28 14.17
C ARG A 973 -49.79 54.90 15.45
N PRO A 974 -49.09 55.48 16.46
CA PRO A 974 -47.69 55.96 16.57
C PRO A 974 -46.91 55.28 17.73
N SER A 975 -45.81 55.75 18.35
CA SER A 975 -45.01 57.02 18.36
C SER A 975 -43.51 56.71 18.58
N ALA A 976 -42.56 57.50 18.05
CA ALA A 976 -41.75 58.55 18.74
C ALA A 976 -40.94 58.02 19.97
N ASP A 977 -39.63 58.26 20.14
CA ASP A 977 -38.80 59.39 19.65
C ASP A 977 -37.38 59.05 19.12
N ARG A 978 -36.68 60.10 18.68
CA ARG A 978 -35.27 60.26 18.22
C ARG A 978 -34.71 61.57 18.85
N PRO A 979 -33.43 62.01 18.74
CA PRO A 979 -32.36 61.73 17.74
C PRO A 979 -31.03 61.29 18.45
N ALA A 980 -29.77 61.43 17.96
CA ALA A 980 -29.16 62.23 16.88
C ALA A 980 -27.87 61.61 16.28
N VAL A 981 -27.16 62.38 15.45
CA VAL A 981 -26.01 62.01 14.61
C VAL A 981 -24.99 63.16 14.63
N ALA A 982 -23.67 62.90 14.73
CA ALA A 982 -22.59 63.58 13.98
C ALA A 982 -21.14 63.29 14.48
N ALA A 983 -20.20 63.30 13.51
CA ALA A 983 -18.85 63.88 13.52
C ALA A 983 -17.67 63.33 14.37
N ASP A 984 -16.64 62.89 13.62
CA ASP A 984 -15.17 62.97 13.84
C ASP A 984 -14.68 64.46 13.62
N PRO A 985 -13.39 64.92 13.74
CA PRO A 985 -12.11 64.20 13.92
C PRO A 985 -11.04 64.91 14.81
N SER A 986 -9.75 64.56 14.58
CA SER A 986 -8.46 65.24 14.91
C SER A 986 -7.70 64.80 16.19
N VAL A 987 -6.36 64.96 16.33
CA VAL A 987 -5.15 64.58 15.53
C VAL A 987 -3.90 65.29 16.12
N ALA A 988 -2.89 64.53 16.59
CA ALA A 988 -1.48 64.92 16.85
C ALA A 988 -0.72 63.74 17.53
N GLU A 989 0.59 63.47 17.38
CA GLU A 989 1.56 63.81 16.33
C GLU A 989 2.67 62.71 16.20
N ARG A 990 3.92 63.02 15.81
CA ARG A 990 4.90 62.06 15.18
C ARG A 990 6.12 61.60 16.04
N PRO A 991 6.86 60.53 15.61
CA PRO A 991 8.04 59.91 16.28
C PRO A 991 9.38 60.57 15.79
N PRO A 992 10.63 60.00 15.88
CA PRO A 992 11.14 58.71 16.41
C PRO A 992 12.46 58.79 17.24
N GLY A 993 13.16 57.66 17.46
CA GLY A 993 14.55 57.64 17.96
C GLY A 993 15.23 56.25 17.93
N ALA A 994 16.53 56.20 17.63
CA ALA A 994 17.34 54.98 17.62
C ALA A 994 18.66 55.17 18.41
N GLY A 995 19.20 54.10 19.00
CA GLY A 995 20.41 54.14 19.84
C GLY A 995 21.19 52.82 19.80
N HIS A 996 22.51 52.89 19.92
CA HIS A 996 23.43 51.82 19.49
C HIS A 996 24.56 51.62 20.53
N ARG A 997 24.98 50.35 20.76
CA ARG A 997 26.21 49.94 21.48
C ARG A 997 26.21 50.19 23.02
N THR A 998 27.12 49.68 23.86
CA THR A 998 28.40 48.93 23.65
C THR A 998 28.78 48.07 24.87
N ALA A 999 29.55 46.98 24.66
CA ALA A 999 30.59 46.44 25.58
C ALA A 999 30.19 45.95 27.01
N ALA A 1000 31.04 45.27 27.79
CA ALA A 1000 32.07 44.23 27.54
C ALA A 1000 32.49 43.62 28.91
N GLY A 1001 33.27 42.52 28.92
CA GLY A 1001 33.75 41.86 30.17
C GLY A 1001 32.80 40.74 30.64
N HIS A 1002 32.94 39.46 30.32
CA HIS A 1002 34.10 38.62 29.99
C HIS A 1002 34.92 38.16 31.21
N ARG A 1003 34.92 36.83 31.47
CA ARG A 1003 35.93 36.03 32.23
C ARG A 1003 35.94 36.20 33.77
N LEU A 1004 36.35 35.22 34.60
CA LEU A 1004 37.01 33.89 34.41
C LEU A 1004 36.66 32.91 35.58
N ARG A 1005 36.79 31.58 35.32
CA ARG A 1005 37.14 30.45 36.23
C ARG A 1005 36.30 30.20 37.51
N ARG A 1006 35.66 29.02 37.65
CA ARG A 1006 36.20 27.67 37.99
C ARG A 1006 36.73 27.53 39.44
N THR A 1007 36.04 26.72 40.25
CA THR A 1007 36.66 25.71 41.15
C THR A 1007 35.66 24.59 41.53
N ARG A 1008 36.08 23.33 41.33
CA ARG A 1008 35.68 22.11 42.06
C ARG A 1008 36.87 21.76 43.00
N PRO A 1009 36.83 20.80 43.96
CA PRO A 1009 35.88 19.68 44.21
C PRO A 1009 35.21 19.82 45.62
N ALA A 1010 34.67 18.85 46.36
CA ALA A 1010 34.70 17.37 46.43
C ALA A 1010 33.36 16.84 47.03
N ARG A 1011 32.76 15.72 46.57
CA ARG A 1011 33.01 14.28 46.88
C ARG A 1011 32.74 13.83 48.35
N GLY A 1012 31.60 13.17 48.53
CA GLY A 1012 31.06 12.39 49.67
C GLY A 1012 29.55 12.20 49.38
N ARG A 1013 28.88 11.03 49.38
CA ARG A 1013 29.02 9.74 50.07
C ARG A 1013 29.06 9.87 51.60
N ALA A 1014 28.19 9.19 52.38
CA ALA A 1014 26.95 8.46 52.05
C ALA A 1014 26.14 8.23 53.34
N ASP A 1015 24.82 7.97 53.28
CA ASP A 1015 24.26 6.63 53.58
C ASP A 1015 22.71 6.58 53.48
N ARG A 1016 22.25 5.35 53.20
CA ARG A 1016 20.95 4.71 53.51
C ARG A 1016 19.79 5.56 54.07
N MET A 1017 18.63 5.45 53.41
CA MET A 1017 17.76 4.28 53.64
C MET A 1017 17.16 3.79 52.31
#